data_AF-A0A7R9ABK5-F1
#
_entry.id   AF-A0A7R9ABK5-F1
#
_cell.length_a   1.000
_cell.length_b   1.000
_cell.length_c   1.000
_cell.angle_alpha   90.00
_cell.angle_beta   90.00
_cell.angle_gamma   90.00
#
_symmetry.space_group_name_H-M   'P 1'
#
loop_
_entity.id
_entity.type
_entity.pdbx_description
1 polymer ?
#
loop_
_entity_poly.entity_id
_entity_poly.type
_entity_poly.pdbx_seq_one_letter_code
_entity_poly.pdbx_strand_id
1 'polypeptide(L)'
;MNPITNTKNLQKLNERELQMGLSGTNSSWHSDYKESAWIFIGGLPYDLTEGDIICVFSQYGEIVNINMVRDKKTGKSKGYAFLCYEDQRSTVLAVDNFNGMTLCRRIIRVDHVKDYKPPKEKKGEELDELTKKVREEGCGPNIDLIEQGKPDATSLKKPDIEEIPKDVVKKEKLDKQKKKRRRSSTSESSDDAQRKTTRDKKKKRKEKKAKKKKSRKRAKAHQAVGFSFSITHEGLDVDFDWEALKVIWRAGVRSWKKRLARFTNSVRAGVYPGTLSTWLASVGIASALYMAGFQFFGLPFLISRFFPDTSYLIMGRGKPTDGELFGCVVAGSAMWISTVVFYRYTLKALLLYKGWLYEERGPGAKPSLVTRAWMLTLCMMTKGPALLYCYQYSLPHLSLPSLKETTEKYLLSVRPLQTDEQFERTKKMAKEFQDTIGKKLQRYLWLKSWWCSNYVSDWWEEYVYLRGRSPIMVNSNFYGIDAILFQPTHIQAARAANVAYAALLFRRLIYRQELQPIKVQFLVPLCSWQYERVFNTTRIPGIEVDVIKHRDDSDHIVVYHKGRYFKVPVYHRGRLLYPCELEIQMQHILSSDEHPDKGEEKLAAMTAGERTPWAIARQQYFARGNNRIALNAVEQAAFVLVLDDQDFDYDPTDHSKLDKFGRLMLHGKGYDRWFDKSFNLVVGRNGRIGFNAEHS
;
A
#
# COMPACT_ATOMS: atom_id res chain seq x y z
N MET A 1 49.97 19.69 13.68
CA MET A 1 48.80 20.30 14.35
C MET A 1 47.90 19.21 14.90
N ASN A 2 47.36 19.38 16.11
CA ASN A 2 46.43 18.41 16.71
C ASN A 2 45.10 18.39 15.92
N PRO A 3 44.58 17.22 15.48
CA PRO A 3 43.32 17.11 14.74
C PRO A 3 42.14 17.84 15.40
N ILE A 4 42.07 17.80 16.73
CA ILE A 4 41.01 18.43 17.53
C ILE A 4 41.09 19.96 17.44
N THR A 5 42.30 20.52 17.38
CA THR A 5 42.50 21.97 17.26
C THR A 5 42.03 22.48 15.90
N ASN A 6 42.25 21.70 14.84
CA ASN A 6 41.85 22.10 13.49
C ASN A 6 40.33 22.05 13.28
N THR A 7 39.68 20.99 13.78
CA THR A 7 38.21 20.88 13.80
C THR A 7 37.57 22.05 14.56
N LYS A 8 38.12 22.41 15.73
CA LYS A 8 37.63 23.57 16.50
C LYS A 8 37.83 24.91 15.78
N ASN A 9 38.88 25.05 14.99
CA ASN A 9 39.12 26.28 14.21
C ASN A 9 38.14 26.41 13.05
N LEU A 10 37.86 25.32 12.33
CA LEU A 10 36.85 25.27 11.27
C LEU A 10 35.44 25.54 11.82
N GLN A 11 35.07 24.93 12.96
CA GLN A 11 33.78 25.22 13.61
C GLN A 11 33.65 26.69 14.01
N LYS A 12 34.70 27.31 14.56
CA LYS A 12 34.70 28.75 14.86
C LYS A 12 34.58 29.63 13.61
N LEU A 13 35.11 29.17 12.49
CA LEU A 13 35.07 29.89 11.22
C LEU A 13 33.65 29.84 10.62
N ASN A 14 33.01 28.67 10.67
CA ASN A 14 31.61 28.48 10.30
C ASN A 14 30.66 29.27 11.21
N GLU A 15 30.89 29.27 12.53
CA GLU A 15 30.09 30.06 13.48
C GLU A 15 30.18 31.56 13.20
N ARG A 16 31.38 32.07 12.84
CA ARG A 16 31.56 33.48 12.46
C ARG A 16 30.87 33.81 11.14
N GLU A 17 30.93 32.92 10.15
CA GLU A 17 30.25 33.09 8.88
C GLU A 17 28.72 33.13 9.05
N LEU A 18 28.18 32.27 9.91
CA LEU A 18 26.76 32.22 10.24
C LEU A 18 26.32 33.51 10.96
N GLN A 19 27.13 34.02 11.89
CA GLN A 19 26.86 35.29 12.59
C GLN A 19 26.88 36.51 11.65
N MET A 20 27.71 36.49 10.61
CA MET A 20 27.81 37.56 9.62
C MET A 20 26.83 37.41 8.45
N GLY A 21 26.07 36.31 8.38
CA GLY A 21 25.10 36.06 7.30
C GLY A 21 25.73 35.86 5.92
N LEU A 22 26.99 35.42 5.86
CA LEU A 22 27.77 35.30 4.61
C LEU A 22 27.62 33.94 3.91
N SER A 23 26.88 33.00 4.53
CA SER A 23 26.66 31.65 3.98
C SER A 23 26.00 31.71 2.61
N GLY A 24 26.63 31.07 1.62
CA GLY A 24 26.16 31.05 0.23
C GLY A 24 26.47 32.30 -0.61
N THR A 25 27.20 33.27 -0.06
CA THR A 25 27.73 34.42 -0.83
C THR A 25 29.15 34.16 -1.34
N ASN A 26 29.60 34.89 -2.37
CA ASN A 26 30.97 34.81 -2.90
C ASN A 26 32.07 35.16 -1.86
N SER A 27 31.68 35.73 -0.71
CA SER A 27 32.58 36.06 0.40
C SER A 27 32.71 34.93 1.43
N SER A 28 31.97 33.83 1.26
CA SER A 28 32.13 32.61 2.06
C SER A 28 33.50 31.97 1.79
N TRP A 29 34.15 31.46 2.84
CA TRP A 29 35.41 30.71 2.70
C TRP A 29 35.21 29.38 1.92
N HIS A 30 33.98 28.86 1.86
CA HIS A 30 33.63 27.73 1.02
C HIS A 30 33.78 28.05 -0.48
N SER A 31 33.70 29.33 -0.87
CA SER A 31 33.83 29.78 -2.26
C SER A 31 35.20 29.49 -2.85
N ASP A 32 36.24 29.37 -2.01
CA ASP A 32 37.60 29.01 -2.45
C ASP A 32 37.70 27.59 -3.03
N TYR A 33 36.69 26.77 -2.76
CA TYR A 33 36.57 25.37 -3.17
C TYR A 33 35.46 25.14 -4.21
N LYS A 34 34.83 26.19 -4.74
CA LYS A 34 33.67 26.11 -5.63
C LYS A 34 33.85 25.20 -6.86
N GLU A 35 35.09 25.01 -7.29
CA GLU A 35 35.47 24.21 -8.46
C GLU A 35 35.73 22.71 -8.13
N SER A 36 35.61 22.28 -6.86
CA SER A 36 35.96 20.91 -6.47
C SER A 36 34.97 20.27 -5.50
N ALA A 37 34.27 19.26 -6.02
CA ALA A 37 33.28 18.47 -5.28
C ALA A 37 33.89 17.37 -4.40
N TRP A 38 35.17 17.50 -4.01
CA TRP A 38 35.88 16.51 -3.18
C TRP A 38 35.98 16.94 -1.71
N ILE A 39 35.76 15.98 -0.81
CA ILE A 39 36.01 16.11 0.62
C ILE A 39 37.02 15.09 1.12
N PHE A 40 37.76 15.47 2.15
CA PHE A 40 38.63 14.61 2.94
C PHE A 40 37.91 14.20 4.22
N ILE A 41 37.94 12.90 4.55
CA ILE A 41 37.35 12.34 5.75
C ILE A 41 38.46 11.65 6.55
N GLY A 42 38.82 12.20 7.70
CA GLY A 42 39.84 11.64 8.59
C GLY A 42 39.26 11.18 9.93
N GLY A 43 39.97 10.30 10.63
CA GLY A 43 39.56 9.83 11.96
C GLY A 43 38.57 8.66 11.94
N LEU A 44 38.42 8.00 10.79
CA LEU A 44 37.52 6.87 10.62
C LEU A 44 38.02 5.67 11.46
N PRO A 45 37.11 4.94 12.14
CA PRO A 45 37.42 3.62 12.68
C PRO A 45 37.95 2.68 11.61
N TYR A 46 38.95 1.87 11.96
CA TYR A 46 39.63 0.97 11.01
C TYR A 46 38.75 -0.17 10.49
N ASP A 47 37.64 -0.43 11.20
CA ASP A 47 36.69 -1.50 10.89
C ASP A 47 35.60 -1.04 9.91
N LEU A 48 35.53 0.25 9.59
CA LEU A 48 34.55 0.77 8.62
C LEU A 48 34.95 0.43 7.18
N THR A 49 33.96 0.06 6.40
CA THR A 49 34.07 -0.17 4.96
C THR A 49 33.69 1.07 4.15
N GLU A 50 34.03 1.08 2.87
CA GLU A 50 33.62 2.13 1.93
C GLU A 50 32.08 2.27 1.92
N GLY A 51 31.34 1.15 1.98
CA GLY A 51 29.87 1.14 2.06
C GLY A 51 29.33 1.82 3.31
N ASP A 52 29.95 1.62 4.48
CA ASP A 52 29.53 2.27 5.71
C ASP A 52 29.70 3.79 5.63
N ILE A 53 30.77 4.27 4.99
CA ILE A 53 31.02 5.70 4.79
C ILE A 53 29.98 6.27 3.82
N ILE A 54 29.66 5.56 2.74
CA ILE A 54 28.60 5.97 1.79
C ILE A 54 27.26 6.10 2.52
N CYS A 55 26.90 5.13 3.37
CA CYS A 55 25.67 5.19 4.17
C CYS A 55 25.60 6.43 5.08
N VAL A 56 26.72 6.85 5.67
CA VAL A 56 26.76 8.05 6.52
C VAL A 56 26.74 9.33 5.70
N PHE A 57 27.57 9.42 4.66
CA PHE A 57 27.80 10.66 3.92
C PHE A 57 26.72 10.95 2.86
N SER A 58 25.96 9.94 2.40
CA SER A 58 24.84 10.12 1.46
C SER A 58 23.69 11.00 2.00
N GLN A 59 23.69 11.31 3.29
CA GLN A 59 22.70 12.22 3.90
C GLN A 59 22.75 13.65 3.35
N TYR A 60 23.89 14.09 2.82
CA TYR A 60 24.07 15.47 2.31
C TYR A 60 24.24 15.57 0.80
N GLY A 61 24.25 14.44 0.07
CA GLY A 61 24.35 14.44 -1.39
C GLY A 61 24.57 13.08 -2.00
N GLU A 62 24.38 12.98 -3.31
CA GLU A 62 24.71 11.80 -4.09
C GLU A 62 26.23 11.64 -4.20
N ILE A 63 26.74 10.48 -3.85
CA ILE A 63 28.18 10.17 -3.82
C ILE A 63 28.55 9.54 -5.15
N VAL A 64 29.39 10.22 -5.92
CA VAL A 64 29.86 9.76 -7.24
C VAL A 64 31.10 8.88 -7.10
N ASN A 65 31.97 9.18 -6.13
CA ASN A 65 33.20 8.42 -5.93
C ASN A 65 33.62 8.37 -4.46
N ILE A 66 34.20 7.24 -4.05
CA ILE A 66 34.87 7.12 -2.76
C ILE A 66 36.20 6.39 -2.92
N ASN A 67 37.24 6.93 -2.28
CA ASN A 67 38.57 6.34 -2.21
C ASN A 67 39.01 6.23 -0.75
N MET A 68 38.84 5.05 -0.16
CA MET A 68 39.38 4.74 1.16
C MET A 68 40.83 4.32 1.06
N VAL A 69 41.71 5.06 1.75
CA VAL A 69 43.14 4.78 1.66
C VAL A 69 43.50 3.62 2.57
N ARG A 70 44.06 2.57 1.95
CA ARG A 70 44.48 1.34 2.62
C ARG A 70 46.00 1.19 2.57
N ASP A 71 46.55 0.45 3.52
CA ASP A 71 47.96 0.07 3.49
C ASP A 71 48.23 -0.98 2.40
N LYS A 72 49.28 -0.78 1.59
CA LYS A 72 49.56 -1.57 0.39
C LYS A 72 49.98 -3.01 0.71
N LYS A 73 50.56 -3.25 1.89
CA LYS A 73 51.03 -4.58 2.31
C LYS A 73 49.94 -5.37 3.04
N THR A 74 49.13 -4.70 3.85
CA THR A 74 48.16 -5.36 4.74
C THR A 74 46.71 -5.26 4.30
N GLY A 75 46.38 -4.38 3.34
CA GLY A 75 45.00 -4.12 2.88
C GLY A 75 44.11 -3.42 3.90
N LYS A 76 44.60 -3.18 5.12
CA LYS A 76 43.84 -2.53 6.20
C LYS A 76 43.69 -1.03 5.94
N SER A 77 42.55 -0.47 6.35
CA SER A 77 42.25 0.96 6.23
C SER A 77 43.28 1.79 7.04
N LYS A 78 43.67 2.95 6.50
CA LYS A 78 44.48 3.94 7.23
C LYS A 78 43.63 4.90 8.06
N GLY A 79 42.31 4.71 8.10
CA GLY A 79 41.39 5.53 8.89
C GLY A 79 41.10 6.90 8.27
N TYR A 80 41.28 7.04 6.95
CA TYR A 80 40.84 8.20 6.18
C TYR A 80 40.41 7.83 4.77
N ALA A 81 39.54 8.64 4.18
CA ALA A 81 39.00 8.47 2.84
C ALA A 81 38.83 9.83 2.13
N PHE A 82 38.79 9.79 0.81
CA PHE A 82 38.37 10.92 -0.02
C PHE A 82 37.04 10.57 -0.68
N LEU A 83 36.12 11.51 -0.73
CA LEU A 83 34.77 11.30 -1.23
C LEU A 83 34.39 12.44 -2.16
N CYS A 84 33.83 12.09 -3.32
CA CYS A 84 33.34 13.02 -4.32
C CYS A 84 31.82 12.99 -4.35
N TYR A 85 31.19 14.16 -4.20
CA TYR A 85 29.76 14.33 -4.42
C TYR A 85 29.46 14.75 -5.86
N GLU A 86 28.19 14.61 -6.26
CA GLU A 86 27.70 15.13 -7.53
C GLU A 86 27.70 16.66 -7.58
N ASP A 87 27.42 17.34 -6.45
CA ASP A 87 27.33 18.80 -6.37
C ASP A 87 28.26 19.37 -5.27
N GLN A 88 28.78 20.57 -5.52
CA GLN A 88 29.57 21.33 -4.55
C GLN A 88 28.76 21.69 -3.29
N ARG A 89 27.45 21.90 -3.40
CA ARG A 89 26.63 22.22 -2.23
C ARG A 89 26.67 21.09 -1.20
N SER A 90 26.77 19.85 -1.65
CA SER A 90 26.88 18.67 -0.80
C SER A 90 28.22 18.60 -0.06
N THR A 91 29.31 19.09 -0.64
CA THR A 91 30.60 19.19 0.09
C THR A 91 30.51 20.21 1.22
N VAL A 92 29.86 21.36 0.99
CA VAL A 92 29.66 22.41 2.00
C VAL A 92 28.85 21.86 3.18
N LEU A 93 27.70 21.24 2.89
CA LEU A 93 26.86 20.62 3.92
C LEU A 93 27.58 19.51 4.69
N ALA A 94 28.36 18.67 4.00
CA ALA A 94 29.11 17.61 4.65
C ALA A 94 30.23 18.16 5.56
N VAL A 95 30.95 19.19 5.12
CA VAL A 95 32.01 19.82 5.93
C VAL A 95 31.41 20.52 7.15
N ASP A 96 30.29 21.23 6.99
CA ASP A 96 29.69 21.99 8.09
C ASP A 96 29.08 21.09 9.16
N ASN A 97 28.44 20.00 8.75
CA ASN A 97 27.70 19.15 9.67
C ASN A 97 28.50 17.96 10.21
N PHE A 98 29.37 17.33 9.39
CA PHE A 98 30.12 16.13 9.84
C PHE A 98 31.46 16.44 10.49
N ASN A 99 32.03 17.63 10.30
CA ASN A 99 33.32 17.96 10.90
C ASN A 99 33.21 18.08 12.44
N GLY A 100 33.87 17.16 13.15
CA GLY A 100 33.82 17.08 14.61
C GLY A 100 32.73 16.18 15.18
N MET A 101 31.97 15.48 14.33
CA MET A 101 31.03 14.45 14.80
C MET A 101 31.75 13.21 15.31
N THR A 102 31.11 12.48 16.24
CA THR A 102 31.62 11.21 16.75
C THR A 102 30.98 10.04 16.00
N LEU A 103 31.78 9.28 15.25
CA LEU A 103 31.38 8.09 14.52
C LEU A 103 32.02 6.85 15.17
N CYS A 104 31.20 5.92 15.67
CA CYS A 104 31.63 4.68 16.34
C CYS A 104 32.77 4.89 17.36
N ARG A 105 32.63 5.92 18.21
CA ARG A 105 33.57 6.33 19.29
C ARG A 105 34.85 7.06 18.83
N ARG A 106 34.98 7.45 17.57
CA ARG A 106 36.06 8.34 17.09
C ARG A 106 35.49 9.64 16.54
N ILE A 107 36.17 10.75 16.82
CA ILE A 107 35.83 12.04 16.22
C ILE A 107 36.35 12.05 14.78
N ILE A 108 35.45 12.32 13.84
CA ILE A 108 35.80 12.44 12.42
C ILE A 108 36.10 13.90 12.06
N ARG A 109 37.08 14.09 11.17
CA ARG A 109 37.42 15.38 10.57
C ARG A 109 36.94 15.36 9.12
N VAL A 110 36.18 16.36 8.73
CA VAL A 110 35.73 16.53 7.35
C VAL A 110 36.21 17.88 6.84
N ASP A 111 36.81 17.91 5.66
CA ASP A 111 37.44 19.12 5.10
C ASP A 111 37.30 19.15 3.57
N HIS A 112 37.30 20.34 2.98
CA HIS A 112 37.28 20.50 1.52
C HIS A 112 38.61 20.09 0.90
N VAL A 113 38.58 19.56 -0.33
CA VAL A 113 39.79 19.19 -1.08
C VAL A 113 39.77 19.94 -2.40
N LYS A 114 40.64 20.93 -2.56
CA LYS A 114 40.72 21.74 -3.78
C LYS A 114 41.26 20.96 -4.98
N ASP A 115 42.45 20.36 -4.82
CA ASP A 115 43.13 19.64 -5.89
C ASP A 115 43.26 18.16 -5.53
N TYR A 116 42.21 17.37 -5.80
CA TYR A 116 42.26 15.94 -5.54
C TYR A 116 43.24 15.25 -6.50
N LYS A 117 44.07 14.35 -5.96
CA LYS A 117 45.02 13.55 -6.74
C LYS A 117 44.59 12.08 -6.74
N PRO A 118 44.16 11.52 -7.87
CA PRO A 118 43.74 10.13 -7.93
C PRO A 118 44.92 9.18 -7.64
N PRO A 119 44.67 7.99 -7.07
CA PRO A 119 45.70 6.98 -6.86
C PRO A 119 46.35 6.52 -8.16
N LYS A 120 47.66 6.21 -8.13
CA LYS A 120 48.35 5.56 -9.26
C LYS A 120 47.70 4.19 -9.54
N GLU A 121 47.26 3.98 -10.79
CA GLU A 121 46.59 2.76 -11.25
C GLU A 121 47.42 1.50 -10.97
N LYS A 122 46.75 0.40 -10.58
CA LYS A 122 47.37 -0.92 -10.51
C LYS A 122 47.45 -1.49 -11.92
N LYS A 123 48.59 -2.06 -12.31
CA LYS A 123 48.77 -2.72 -13.62
C LYS A 123 47.67 -3.79 -13.82
N GLY A 124 46.73 -3.55 -14.73
CA GLY A 124 45.71 -4.54 -15.15
C GLY A 124 44.24 -4.12 -15.04
N GLU A 125 43.90 -2.94 -14.49
CA GLU A 125 42.53 -2.41 -14.50
C GLU A 125 42.37 -1.35 -15.61
N GLU A 126 41.76 -1.70 -16.75
CA GLU A 126 41.29 -0.72 -17.73
C GLU A 126 39.99 -0.08 -17.22
N LEU A 127 40.06 1.20 -16.83
CA LEU A 127 38.88 2.00 -16.49
C LEU A 127 38.30 2.66 -17.73
N ASP A 128 36.97 2.80 -17.78
CA ASP A 128 36.27 3.53 -18.81
C ASP A 128 36.60 5.04 -18.75
N GLU A 129 36.57 5.68 -19.92
CA GLU A 129 36.98 7.07 -20.12
C GLU A 129 36.18 8.05 -19.25
N LEU A 130 34.91 7.74 -18.99
CA LEU A 130 34.03 8.51 -18.11
C LEU A 130 34.48 8.44 -16.65
N THR A 131 34.75 7.23 -16.13
CA THR A 131 35.23 7.06 -14.74
C THR A 131 36.61 7.69 -14.53
N LYS A 132 37.48 7.67 -15.54
CA LYS A 132 38.78 8.35 -15.48
C LYS A 132 38.62 9.86 -15.35
N LYS A 133 37.75 10.46 -16.18
CA LYS A 133 37.45 11.89 -16.15
C LYS A 133 36.85 12.32 -14.79
N VAL A 134 35.87 11.57 -14.28
CA VAL A 134 35.25 11.83 -12.96
C VAL A 134 36.26 11.74 -11.81
N ARG A 135 37.24 10.81 -11.89
CA ARG A 135 38.30 10.67 -10.88
C ARG A 135 39.32 11.81 -10.89
N GLU A 136 39.55 12.44 -12.04
CA GLU A 136 40.53 13.53 -12.23
C GLU A 136 39.91 14.91 -12.00
N GLU A 137 38.71 15.15 -12.53
CA GLU A 137 38.08 16.48 -12.57
C GLU A 137 37.00 16.68 -11.48
N GLY A 138 36.43 15.61 -10.91
CA GLY A 138 35.26 15.70 -10.03
C GLY A 138 33.99 16.19 -10.77
N CYS A 139 32.91 16.47 -10.03
CA CYS A 139 31.62 16.89 -10.60
C CYS A 139 31.29 18.37 -10.37
N GLY A 140 32.29 19.23 -10.12
CA GLY A 140 32.07 20.66 -9.89
C GLY A 140 31.42 21.37 -11.09
N PRO A 141 30.53 22.37 -10.86
CA PRO A 141 29.90 23.11 -11.95
C PRO A 141 30.93 23.91 -12.75
N ASN A 142 31.01 23.69 -14.07
CA ASN A 142 31.88 24.46 -14.96
C ASN A 142 31.30 25.87 -15.16
N ILE A 143 32.04 26.91 -14.74
CA ILE A 143 31.61 28.33 -14.80
C ILE A 143 31.31 28.78 -16.24
N ASP A 144 31.92 28.14 -17.25
CA ASP A 144 31.73 28.50 -18.66
C ASP A 144 30.29 28.28 -19.18
N LEU A 145 29.48 27.47 -18.50
CA LEU A 145 28.10 27.18 -18.91
C LEU A 145 27.05 28.14 -18.30
N ILE A 146 27.43 29.00 -17.35
CA ILE A 146 26.50 29.87 -16.62
C ILE A 146 26.34 31.24 -17.30
N GLU A 147 27.27 31.66 -18.16
CA GLU A 147 27.16 32.97 -18.86
C GLU A 147 26.24 32.96 -20.09
N GLN A 148 25.85 31.80 -20.63
CA GLN A 148 24.97 31.73 -21.81
C GLN A 148 23.46 31.77 -21.49
N GLY A 149 23.09 31.94 -20.21
CA GLY A 149 21.73 31.72 -19.72
C GLY A 149 21.01 32.93 -19.09
N LYS A 150 21.37 34.17 -19.41
CA LYS A 150 20.55 35.34 -19.02
C LYS A 150 19.67 35.79 -20.19
N PRO A 151 18.32 35.73 -20.08
CA PRO A 151 17.45 36.31 -21.09
C PRO A 151 17.40 37.83 -20.91
N ASP A 152 17.74 38.55 -21.98
CA ASP A 152 17.66 40.01 -22.04
C ASP A 152 16.20 40.45 -22.19
N ALA A 153 15.77 41.34 -21.29
CA ALA A 153 14.41 41.85 -21.20
C ALA A 153 14.20 43.05 -22.13
N THR A 154 14.35 42.87 -23.45
CA THR A 154 13.90 43.86 -24.46
C THR A 154 13.82 43.21 -25.84
N SER A 155 12.71 42.53 -26.15
CA SER A 155 12.15 42.38 -27.52
C SER A 155 10.97 41.40 -27.53
N LEU A 156 9.82 41.83 -27.00
CA LEU A 156 8.55 41.16 -27.31
C LEU A 156 8.14 41.51 -28.75
N LYS A 157 8.60 40.73 -29.72
CA LYS A 157 7.84 40.53 -30.96
C LYS A 157 6.93 39.31 -30.76
N LYS A 158 5.64 39.50 -31.06
CA LYS A 158 4.61 38.45 -31.06
C LYS A 158 5.09 37.25 -31.88
N PRO A 159 4.89 36.00 -31.44
CA PRO A 159 5.10 34.85 -32.32
C PRO A 159 4.00 34.85 -33.38
N ASP A 160 4.43 34.80 -34.65
CA ASP A 160 3.56 34.56 -35.78
C ASP A 160 2.88 33.20 -35.65
N ILE A 161 1.57 33.21 -35.81
CA ILE A 161 0.75 32.01 -35.93
C ILE A 161 1.06 31.43 -37.31
N GLU A 162 1.84 30.36 -37.38
CA GLU A 162 1.93 29.55 -38.59
C GLU A 162 0.57 28.91 -38.86
N GLU A 163 -0.11 29.41 -39.89
CA GLU A 163 -1.31 28.80 -40.45
C GLU A 163 -1.00 27.38 -40.95
N ILE A 164 -1.80 26.43 -40.47
CA ILE A 164 -1.86 25.06 -40.98
C ILE A 164 -2.10 25.09 -42.50
N PRO A 165 -1.23 24.48 -43.33
CA PRO A 165 -1.43 24.47 -44.79
C PRO A 165 -2.74 23.77 -45.18
N LYS A 166 -3.59 24.47 -45.92
CA LYS A 166 -4.94 24.05 -46.38
C LYS A 166 -4.95 22.92 -47.44
N ASP A 167 -3.89 22.14 -47.60
CA ASP A 167 -3.76 21.16 -48.69
C ASP A 167 -3.89 19.67 -48.32
N VAL A 168 -4.22 19.34 -47.06
CA VAL A 168 -4.51 17.94 -46.67
C VAL A 168 -5.99 17.58 -46.80
N VAL A 169 -6.88 18.55 -47.03
CA VAL A 169 -8.34 18.31 -47.10
C VAL A 169 -8.88 18.12 -48.54
N LYS A 170 -8.05 18.30 -49.59
CA LYS A 170 -8.46 18.06 -50.99
C LYS A 170 -8.03 16.71 -51.58
N LYS A 171 -7.26 15.89 -50.85
CA LYS A 171 -6.80 14.57 -51.35
C LYS A 171 -7.76 13.41 -51.08
N GLU A 172 -8.77 13.58 -50.23
CA GLU A 172 -9.79 12.53 -49.98
C GLU A 172 -11.10 12.71 -50.77
N LYS A 173 -11.29 13.83 -51.49
CA LYS A 173 -12.46 14.04 -52.36
C LYS A 173 -12.21 13.77 -53.84
N LEU A 174 -10.95 13.80 -54.29
CA LEU A 174 -10.60 13.52 -55.69
C LEU A 174 -10.53 12.01 -56.02
N ASP A 175 -10.34 11.15 -55.02
CA ASP A 175 -10.31 9.69 -55.18
C ASP A 175 -11.69 9.01 -55.16
N LYS A 176 -12.74 9.75 -54.77
CA LYS A 176 -14.14 9.30 -54.89
C LYS A 176 -14.79 9.70 -56.22
N GLN A 177 -14.20 10.62 -56.99
CA GLN A 177 -14.74 11.05 -58.29
C GLN A 177 -14.06 10.35 -59.48
N LYS A 178 -12.80 9.90 -59.36
CA LYS A 178 -12.17 9.02 -60.37
C LYS A 178 -12.74 7.59 -60.41
N LYS A 179 -13.41 7.13 -59.35
CA LYS A 179 -14.08 5.82 -59.32
C LYS A 179 -15.48 5.80 -59.95
N LYS A 180 -16.02 6.96 -60.33
CA LYS A 180 -17.34 7.11 -60.97
C LYS A 180 -17.27 7.50 -62.46
N ARG A 181 -16.07 7.75 -63.01
CA ARG A 181 -15.85 8.15 -64.42
C ARG A 181 -15.05 7.13 -65.27
N ARG A 182 -14.97 5.87 -64.83
CA ARG A 182 -14.53 4.72 -65.65
C ARG A 182 -15.66 3.70 -65.82
N ARG A 183 -16.85 4.21 -66.14
CA ARG A 183 -18.00 3.45 -66.66
C ARG A 183 -18.53 4.22 -67.86
N SER A 184 -17.83 4.09 -68.98
CA SER A 184 -18.29 4.36 -70.34
C SER A 184 -17.10 4.16 -71.27
N SER A 185 -17.27 3.33 -72.30
CA SER A 185 -16.26 2.78 -73.24
C SER A 185 -15.26 1.83 -72.56
N THR A 186 -15.05 0.58 -72.98
CA THR A 186 -14.93 0.02 -74.34
C THR A 186 -15.25 -1.50 -74.34
N SER A 187 -15.45 -2.05 -75.53
CA SER A 187 -15.90 -3.39 -75.95
C SER A 187 -15.28 -4.64 -75.28
N GLU A 188 -16.08 -5.70 -75.31
CA GLU A 188 -15.95 -7.00 -74.63
C GLU A 188 -14.95 -7.98 -75.29
N SER A 189 -14.28 -8.81 -74.47
CA SER A 189 -13.74 -10.11 -74.88
C SER A 189 -13.93 -11.17 -73.78
N SER A 190 -14.07 -12.44 -74.19
CA SER A 190 -14.71 -13.54 -73.47
C SER A 190 -13.93 -14.19 -72.31
N ASP A 191 -12.67 -13.83 -72.07
CA ASP A 191 -11.80 -14.57 -71.13
C ASP A 191 -11.78 -14.00 -69.69
N ASP A 192 -12.32 -12.79 -69.47
CA ASP A 192 -12.25 -12.09 -68.18
C ASP A 192 -13.43 -12.43 -67.23
N ALA A 193 -14.47 -13.09 -67.74
CA ALA A 193 -15.65 -13.51 -66.97
C ALA A 193 -15.33 -14.68 -66.00
N GLN A 194 -14.39 -15.55 -66.36
CA GLN A 194 -14.11 -16.79 -65.62
C GLN A 194 -13.16 -16.56 -64.42
N ARG A 195 -12.30 -15.53 -64.46
CA ARG A 195 -11.42 -15.12 -63.35
C ARG A 195 -12.15 -14.30 -62.28
N LYS A 196 -13.24 -13.61 -62.63
CA LYS A 196 -14.03 -12.80 -61.69
C LYS A 196 -14.92 -13.67 -60.80
N THR A 197 -15.54 -14.69 -61.38
CA THR A 197 -16.45 -15.62 -60.66
C THR A 197 -15.73 -16.47 -59.61
N THR A 198 -14.49 -16.88 -59.88
CA THR A 198 -13.65 -17.63 -58.94
C THR A 198 -13.15 -16.78 -57.76
N ARG A 199 -12.79 -15.51 -57.99
CA ARG A 199 -12.40 -14.56 -56.92
C ARG A 199 -13.55 -14.24 -55.98
N ASP A 200 -14.75 -14.03 -56.51
CA ASP A 200 -15.95 -13.76 -55.70
C ASP A 200 -16.43 -14.97 -54.89
N LYS A 201 -16.33 -16.19 -55.45
CA LYS A 201 -16.59 -17.42 -54.71
C LYS A 201 -15.62 -17.59 -53.53
N LYS A 202 -14.33 -17.28 -53.71
CA LYS A 202 -13.30 -17.36 -52.66
C LYS A 202 -13.54 -16.33 -51.55
N LYS A 203 -13.97 -15.12 -51.90
CA LYS A 203 -14.32 -14.05 -50.94
C LYS A 203 -15.57 -14.41 -50.11
N LYS A 204 -16.64 -14.89 -50.76
CA LYS A 204 -17.85 -15.40 -50.07
C LYS A 204 -17.56 -16.58 -49.13
N ARG A 205 -16.65 -17.49 -49.51
CA ARG A 205 -16.22 -18.62 -48.64
C ARG A 205 -15.46 -18.14 -47.40
N LYS A 206 -14.58 -17.13 -47.53
CA LYS A 206 -13.87 -16.54 -46.39
C LYS A 206 -14.83 -15.81 -45.44
N GLU A 207 -15.79 -15.04 -45.96
CA GLU A 207 -16.82 -14.38 -45.13
C GLU A 207 -17.73 -15.38 -44.40
N LYS A 208 -18.17 -16.46 -45.07
CA LYS A 208 -18.94 -17.53 -44.42
C LYS A 208 -18.13 -18.21 -43.30
N LYS A 209 -16.84 -18.50 -43.51
CA LYS A 209 -15.96 -19.06 -42.47
C LYS A 209 -15.78 -18.09 -41.29
N ALA A 210 -15.63 -16.80 -41.55
CA ALA A 210 -15.52 -15.78 -40.51
C ALA A 210 -16.82 -15.63 -39.70
N LYS A 211 -17.99 -15.58 -40.36
CA LYS A 211 -19.31 -15.59 -39.69
C LYS A 211 -19.52 -16.85 -38.86
N LYS A 212 -19.16 -18.03 -39.38
CA LYS A 212 -19.27 -19.31 -38.65
C LYS A 212 -18.36 -19.32 -37.41
N LYS A 213 -17.12 -18.83 -37.52
CA LYS A 213 -16.17 -18.70 -36.39
C LYS A 213 -16.66 -17.71 -35.33
N LYS A 214 -17.27 -16.60 -35.75
CA LYS A 214 -17.89 -15.59 -34.86
C LYS A 214 -19.13 -16.15 -34.15
N SER A 215 -19.98 -16.92 -34.84
CA SER A 215 -21.13 -17.61 -34.22
C SER A 215 -20.71 -18.70 -33.23
N ARG A 216 -19.64 -19.47 -33.53
CA ARG A 216 -19.07 -20.45 -32.59
C ARG A 216 -18.46 -19.81 -31.35
N LYS A 217 -17.76 -18.66 -31.50
CA LYS A 217 -17.28 -17.87 -30.36
C LYS A 217 -18.45 -17.33 -29.52
N ARG A 218 -19.53 -16.85 -30.16
CA ARG A 218 -20.75 -16.38 -29.49
C ARG A 218 -21.47 -17.52 -28.77
N ALA A 219 -21.58 -18.69 -29.38
CA ALA A 219 -22.15 -19.89 -28.76
C ALA A 219 -21.34 -20.34 -27.52
N LYS A 220 -20.01 -20.35 -27.60
CA LYS A 220 -19.13 -20.63 -26.44
C LYS A 220 -19.25 -19.59 -25.32
N ALA A 221 -19.47 -18.31 -25.65
CA ALA A 221 -19.67 -17.26 -24.65
C ALA A 221 -21.05 -17.34 -23.97
N HIS A 222 -22.08 -17.78 -24.70
CA HIS A 222 -23.41 -18.01 -24.13
C HIS A 222 -23.44 -19.27 -23.24
N GLN A 223 -22.62 -20.28 -23.53
CA GLN A 223 -22.46 -21.48 -22.70
C GLN A 223 -21.83 -21.18 -21.31
N ALA A 224 -21.21 -20.01 -21.13
CA ALA A 224 -20.59 -19.60 -19.86
C ALA A 224 -21.56 -18.95 -18.86
N VAL A 225 -22.80 -18.68 -19.27
CA VAL A 225 -23.84 -18.12 -18.41
C VAL A 225 -24.94 -19.17 -18.39
N GLY A 226 -25.13 -19.85 -17.25
CA GLY A 226 -26.00 -21.04 -17.10
C GLY A 226 -27.51 -20.84 -17.29
N PHE A 227 -27.90 -19.86 -18.10
CA PHE A 227 -29.27 -19.59 -18.52
C PHE A 227 -29.26 -19.38 -20.03
N SER A 228 -29.83 -20.33 -20.77
CA SER A 228 -30.06 -20.16 -22.20
C SER A 228 -31.53 -19.76 -22.39
N PHE A 229 -31.74 -18.57 -22.98
CA PHE A 229 -33.07 -18.09 -23.35
C PHE A 229 -33.21 -18.26 -24.86
N SER A 230 -34.16 -19.08 -25.28
CA SER A 230 -34.55 -19.14 -26.69
C SER A 230 -36.01 -18.70 -26.82
N ILE A 231 -36.23 -17.68 -27.66
CA ILE A 231 -37.59 -17.22 -27.99
C ILE A 231 -38.02 -18.06 -29.17
N THR A 232 -38.89 -19.03 -28.93
CA THR A 232 -39.55 -19.80 -29.99
C THR A 232 -40.90 -19.16 -30.31
N HIS A 233 -41.49 -19.50 -31.46
CA HIS A 233 -42.80 -18.99 -31.85
C HIS A 233 -43.94 -19.39 -30.88
N GLU A 234 -43.65 -20.29 -29.93
CA GLU A 234 -44.60 -20.81 -28.93
C GLU A 234 -44.37 -20.25 -27.51
N GLY A 235 -43.30 -19.47 -27.28
CA GLY A 235 -43.03 -18.86 -25.97
C GLY A 235 -41.56 -18.70 -25.63
N LEU A 236 -41.30 -18.31 -24.38
CA LEU A 236 -39.96 -18.21 -23.81
C LEU A 236 -39.52 -19.59 -23.31
N ASP A 237 -38.63 -20.26 -24.03
CA ASP A 237 -38.04 -21.53 -23.61
C ASP A 237 -36.77 -21.27 -22.79
N VAL A 238 -36.78 -21.75 -21.54
CA VAL A 238 -35.71 -21.55 -20.55
C VAL A 238 -35.07 -22.90 -20.27
N ASP A 239 -33.90 -23.12 -20.84
CA ASP A 239 -33.13 -24.35 -20.64
C ASP A 239 -32.22 -24.20 -19.43
N PHE A 240 -32.43 -25.04 -18.40
CA PHE A 240 -31.69 -25.00 -17.14
C PHE A 240 -30.48 -25.93 -17.19
N ASP A 241 -29.27 -25.36 -17.20
CA ASP A 241 -28.05 -26.15 -17.04
C ASP A 241 -27.91 -26.61 -15.58
N TRP A 242 -28.17 -27.89 -15.33
CA TRP A 242 -28.10 -28.52 -14.02
C TRP A 242 -26.70 -28.43 -13.39
N GLU A 243 -25.64 -28.37 -14.19
CA GLU A 243 -24.29 -28.16 -13.68
C GLU A 243 -24.09 -26.72 -13.18
N ALA A 244 -24.60 -25.73 -13.92
CA ALA A 244 -24.59 -24.35 -13.50
C ALA A 244 -25.40 -24.12 -12.22
N LEU A 245 -26.58 -24.73 -12.11
CA LEU A 245 -27.39 -24.69 -10.88
C LEU A 245 -26.66 -25.34 -9.69
N LYS A 246 -25.97 -26.47 -9.89
CA LYS A 246 -25.13 -27.08 -8.85
C LYS A 246 -23.98 -26.17 -8.41
N VAL A 247 -23.35 -25.45 -9.34
CA VAL A 247 -22.29 -24.47 -9.02
C VAL A 247 -22.87 -23.31 -8.20
N ILE A 248 -24.01 -22.76 -8.60
CA ILE A 248 -24.72 -21.69 -7.87
C ILE A 248 -25.11 -22.15 -6.47
N TRP A 249 -25.73 -23.33 -6.34
CA TRP A 249 -26.10 -23.91 -5.05
C TRP A 249 -24.90 -24.08 -4.13
N ARG A 250 -23.81 -24.67 -4.61
CA ARG A 250 -22.58 -24.85 -3.81
C ARG A 250 -21.93 -23.53 -3.42
N ALA A 251 -21.95 -22.54 -4.32
CA ALA A 251 -21.50 -21.18 -4.01
C ALA A 251 -22.38 -20.56 -2.91
N GLY A 252 -23.70 -20.75 -2.97
CA GLY A 252 -24.67 -20.35 -1.95
C GLY A 252 -24.41 -21.00 -0.59
N VAL A 253 -24.29 -22.33 -0.53
CA VAL A 253 -23.98 -23.09 0.69
C VAL A 253 -22.65 -22.63 1.31
N ARG A 254 -21.62 -22.44 0.48
CA ARG A 254 -20.31 -21.93 0.92
C ARG A 254 -20.43 -20.54 1.53
N SER A 255 -21.17 -19.64 0.87
CA SER A 255 -21.43 -18.28 1.37
C SER A 255 -22.18 -18.31 2.70
N TRP A 256 -23.21 -19.15 2.81
CA TRP A 256 -24.00 -19.30 4.04
C TRP A 256 -23.16 -19.84 5.21
N LYS A 257 -22.36 -20.91 4.99
CA LYS A 257 -21.45 -21.44 6.02
C LYS A 257 -20.44 -20.39 6.50
N LYS A 258 -19.88 -19.59 5.58
CA LYS A 258 -18.98 -18.49 5.92
C LYS A 258 -19.69 -17.43 6.76
N ARG A 259 -20.91 -17.04 6.37
CA ARG A 259 -21.70 -16.03 7.08
C ARG A 259 -22.07 -16.49 8.48
N LEU A 260 -22.46 -17.76 8.65
CA LEU A 260 -22.74 -18.35 9.94
C LEU A 260 -21.49 -18.36 10.84
N ALA A 261 -20.34 -18.83 10.32
CA ALA A 261 -19.09 -18.82 11.07
C ALA A 261 -18.66 -17.40 11.48
N ARG A 262 -18.78 -16.43 10.58
CA ARG A 262 -18.52 -15.01 10.88
C ARG A 262 -19.47 -14.50 11.95
N PHE A 263 -20.76 -14.80 11.85
CA PHE A 263 -21.76 -14.39 12.85
C PHE A 263 -21.44 -14.98 14.23
N THR A 264 -21.18 -16.29 14.32
CA THR A 264 -20.83 -16.94 15.59
C THR A 264 -19.55 -16.35 16.20
N ASN A 265 -18.55 -16.06 15.37
CA ASN A 265 -17.29 -15.50 15.83
C ASN A 265 -17.40 -14.01 16.17
N SER A 266 -18.26 -13.26 15.46
CA SER A 266 -18.62 -11.88 15.81
C SER A 266 -19.32 -11.82 17.16
N VAL A 267 -20.23 -12.75 17.47
CA VAL A 267 -20.87 -12.83 18.79
C VAL A 267 -19.81 -13.15 19.86
N ARG A 268 -18.96 -14.17 19.64
CA ARG A 268 -17.87 -14.53 20.57
C ARG A 268 -16.89 -13.39 20.82
N ALA A 269 -16.45 -12.71 19.77
CA ALA A 269 -15.62 -11.52 19.88
C ALA A 269 -16.37 -10.38 20.60
N GLY A 270 -17.65 -10.21 20.28
CA GLY A 270 -18.57 -9.24 20.84
C GLY A 270 -18.93 -9.47 22.31
N VAL A 271 -18.60 -10.61 22.91
CA VAL A 271 -18.73 -10.88 24.37
C VAL A 271 -17.40 -11.23 25.05
N TYR A 272 -16.26 -11.16 24.35
CA TYR A 272 -14.94 -11.46 24.92
C TYR A 272 -14.67 -10.62 26.19
N PRO A 273 -14.14 -11.23 27.27
CA PRO A 273 -13.63 -12.61 27.39
C PRO A 273 -14.70 -13.65 27.80
N GLY A 274 -15.97 -13.26 27.84
CA GLY A 274 -17.08 -14.14 28.13
C GLY A 274 -17.16 -15.33 27.16
N THR A 275 -17.49 -16.49 27.70
CA THR A 275 -17.71 -17.75 26.98
C THR A 275 -19.04 -18.36 27.42
N LEU A 276 -19.53 -19.36 26.67
CA LEU A 276 -20.73 -20.10 27.09
C LEU A 276 -20.55 -20.74 28.48
N SER A 277 -19.34 -21.24 28.78
CA SER A 277 -19.04 -21.82 30.08
C SER A 277 -19.07 -20.79 31.21
N THR A 278 -18.56 -19.58 31.00
CA THR A 278 -18.64 -18.53 32.03
C THR A 278 -20.07 -18.01 32.20
N TRP A 279 -20.86 -17.98 31.13
CA TRP A 279 -22.29 -17.66 31.22
C TRP A 279 -23.06 -18.71 32.02
N LEU A 280 -22.88 -19.99 31.71
CA LEU A 280 -23.50 -21.09 32.47
C LEU A 280 -23.05 -21.09 33.94
N ALA A 281 -21.77 -20.80 34.21
CA ALA A 281 -21.28 -20.66 35.57
C ALA A 281 -21.95 -19.48 36.30
N SER A 282 -22.11 -18.32 35.66
CA SER A 282 -22.84 -17.19 36.23
C SER A 282 -24.30 -17.50 36.51
N VAL A 283 -24.99 -18.21 35.62
CA VAL A 283 -26.36 -18.70 35.82
C VAL A 283 -26.42 -19.71 36.98
N GLY A 284 -25.46 -20.63 37.05
CA GLY A 284 -25.34 -21.60 38.14
C GLY A 284 -25.10 -20.92 39.50
N ILE A 285 -24.23 -19.92 39.56
CA ILE A 285 -23.98 -19.11 40.76
C ILE A 285 -25.25 -18.36 41.19
N ALA A 286 -25.92 -17.69 40.25
CA ALA A 286 -27.17 -16.99 40.54
C ALA A 286 -28.25 -17.94 41.07
N SER A 287 -28.36 -19.14 40.48
CA SER A 287 -29.30 -20.18 40.91
C SER A 287 -28.96 -20.74 42.28
N ALA A 288 -27.67 -21.00 42.56
CA ALA A 288 -27.21 -21.48 43.87
C ALA A 288 -27.44 -20.47 44.98
N LEU A 289 -27.19 -19.18 44.71
CA LEU A 289 -27.44 -18.10 45.66
C LEU A 289 -28.93 -17.90 45.94
N TYR A 290 -29.77 -18.01 44.91
CA TYR A 290 -31.22 -18.01 45.08
C TYR A 290 -31.70 -19.18 45.95
N MET A 291 -31.21 -20.40 45.70
CA MET A 291 -31.51 -21.59 46.53
C MET A 291 -31.00 -21.46 47.98
N ALA A 292 -29.92 -20.72 48.19
CA ALA A 292 -29.39 -20.40 49.52
C ALA A 292 -30.18 -19.27 50.24
N GLY A 293 -31.24 -18.74 49.64
CA GLY A 293 -32.11 -17.72 50.23
C GLY A 293 -31.64 -16.28 50.01
N PHE A 294 -30.60 -16.06 49.20
CA PHE A 294 -30.16 -14.71 48.85
C PHE A 294 -31.02 -14.16 47.70
N GLN A 295 -31.85 -13.15 47.99
CA GLN A 295 -32.59 -12.43 46.97
C GLN A 295 -31.66 -11.47 46.20
N PHE A 296 -31.32 -11.82 44.96
CA PHE A 296 -30.68 -10.89 44.01
C PHE A 296 -31.68 -9.82 43.58
N PHE A 297 -31.68 -8.66 44.24
CA PHE A 297 -32.48 -7.46 43.91
C PHE A 297 -33.99 -7.70 43.67
N GLY A 298 -34.54 -8.84 44.12
CA GLY A 298 -35.93 -9.23 43.86
C GLY A 298 -36.26 -9.54 42.38
N LEU A 299 -35.29 -9.57 41.47
CA LEU A 299 -35.54 -9.72 40.02
C LEU A 299 -36.22 -11.05 39.65
N PRO A 300 -35.78 -12.21 40.18
CA PRO A 300 -36.46 -13.48 39.93
C PRO A 300 -37.91 -13.51 40.43
N PHE A 301 -38.17 -12.86 41.58
CA PHE A 301 -39.48 -12.73 42.19
C PHE A 301 -40.40 -11.75 41.43
N LEU A 302 -39.84 -10.69 40.84
CA LEU A 302 -40.56 -9.74 39.98
C LEU A 302 -40.99 -10.37 38.66
N ILE A 303 -40.14 -11.22 38.07
CA ILE A 303 -40.40 -11.89 36.80
C ILE A 303 -41.40 -13.05 36.97
N SER A 304 -41.35 -13.80 38.08
CA SER A 304 -42.33 -14.86 38.36
C SER A 304 -43.76 -14.33 38.49
N ARG A 305 -43.94 -13.04 38.83
CA ARG A 305 -45.25 -12.37 38.86
C ARG A 305 -45.93 -12.23 37.50
N PHE A 306 -45.17 -12.31 36.40
CA PHE A 306 -45.69 -12.23 35.02
C PHE A 306 -46.04 -13.60 34.41
N PHE A 307 -45.67 -14.69 35.07
CA PHE A 307 -46.02 -16.06 34.67
C PHE A 307 -46.93 -16.70 35.73
N PRO A 308 -48.23 -16.34 35.74
CA PRO A 308 -49.18 -17.00 36.61
C PRO A 308 -49.47 -18.39 36.04
N ASP A 309 -48.85 -19.44 36.58
CA ASP A 309 -49.63 -20.55 37.15
C ASP A 309 -48.83 -21.66 37.85
N THR A 310 -49.43 -22.08 38.96
CA THR A 310 -49.25 -23.32 39.75
C THR A 310 -47.87 -23.63 40.34
N SER A 311 -47.51 -22.91 41.41
CA SER A 311 -47.53 -23.47 42.79
C SER A 311 -46.99 -22.43 43.77
N TYR A 312 -47.92 -21.79 44.48
CA TYR A 312 -47.59 -20.98 45.65
C TYR A 312 -47.15 -21.92 46.78
N LEU A 313 -45.88 -21.84 47.21
CA LEU A 313 -45.59 -21.96 48.64
C LEU A 313 -44.26 -21.28 48.99
N ILE A 314 -44.40 -20.16 49.69
CA ILE A 314 -43.32 -19.47 50.41
C ILE A 314 -42.87 -20.37 51.56
N MET A 315 -41.55 -20.53 51.71
CA MET A 315 -40.86 -21.19 52.84
C MET A 315 -41.21 -22.67 53.08
N GLY A 316 -40.59 -23.57 52.31
CA GLY A 316 -40.47 -24.98 52.73
C GLY A 316 -40.32 -25.99 51.60
N ARG A 317 -39.14 -26.04 50.95
CA ARG A 317 -38.66 -27.14 50.09
C ARG A 317 -39.66 -27.69 49.04
N GLY A 318 -40.29 -26.81 48.27
CA GLY A 318 -40.95 -27.16 46.99
C GLY A 318 -39.98 -27.09 45.80
N LYS A 319 -40.29 -27.78 44.69
CA LYS A 319 -39.55 -27.63 43.43
C LYS A 319 -39.69 -26.19 42.92
N PRO A 320 -38.62 -25.55 42.40
CA PRO A 320 -38.70 -24.20 41.85
C PRO A 320 -39.68 -24.15 40.69
N THR A 321 -40.48 -23.08 40.61
CA THR A 321 -41.41 -22.85 39.49
C THR A 321 -40.64 -22.46 38.23
N ASP A 322 -41.21 -22.72 37.05
CA ASP A 322 -40.58 -22.40 35.76
C ASP A 322 -40.24 -20.90 35.64
N GLY A 323 -41.05 -20.03 36.23
CA GLY A 323 -40.82 -18.57 36.28
C GLY A 323 -39.61 -18.18 37.15
N GLU A 324 -39.35 -18.88 38.26
CA GLU A 324 -38.19 -18.64 39.12
C GLU A 324 -36.90 -19.11 38.45
N LEU A 325 -36.94 -20.27 37.76
CA LEU A 325 -35.82 -20.77 36.98
C LEU A 325 -35.45 -19.78 35.86
N PHE A 326 -36.45 -19.27 35.14
CA PHE A 326 -36.26 -18.23 34.12
C PHE A 326 -35.69 -16.95 34.73
N GLY A 327 -36.18 -16.52 35.89
CA GLY A 327 -35.66 -15.38 36.65
C GLY A 327 -34.18 -15.52 37.00
N CYS A 328 -33.73 -16.72 37.41
CA CYS A 328 -32.32 -17.02 37.68
C CYS A 328 -31.45 -16.95 36.42
N VAL A 329 -31.96 -17.40 35.26
CA VAL A 329 -31.27 -17.26 33.97
C VAL A 329 -31.10 -15.79 33.59
N VAL A 330 -32.14 -14.97 33.75
CA VAL A 330 -32.08 -13.53 33.47
C VAL A 330 -31.09 -12.83 34.42
N ALA A 331 -31.18 -13.09 35.73
CA ALA A 331 -30.27 -12.51 36.72
C ALA A 331 -28.81 -12.92 36.47
N GLY A 332 -28.55 -14.22 36.23
CA GLY A 332 -27.22 -14.73 35.91
C GLY A 332 -26.66 -14.16 34.61
N SER A 333 -27.51 -13.97 33.59
CA SER A 333 -27.14 -13.31 32.33
C SER A 333 -26.78 -11.84 32.55
N ALA A 334 -27.55 -11.10 33.35
CA ALA A 334 -27.28 -9.71 33.68
C ALA A 334 -25.97 -9.55 34.47
N MET A 335 -25.71 -10.44 35.44
CA MET A 335 -24.43 -10.49 36.16
C MET A 335 -23.28 -10.75 35.19
N TRP A 336 -23.42 -11.74 34.30
CA TRP A 336 -22.39 -12.08 33.32
C TRP A 336 -22.08 -10.94 32.36
N ILE A 337 -23.11 -10.29 31.79
CA ILE A 337 -22.95 -9.10 30.93
C ILE A 337 -22.24 -8.00 31.72
N SER A 338 -22.62 -7.75 32.97
CA SER A 338 -21.99 -6.74 33.82
C SER A 338 -20.51 -7.03 34.04
N THR A 339 -20.13 -8.29 34.29
CA THR A 339 -18.72 -8.71 34.40
C THR A 339 -17.95 -8.51 33.09
N VAL A 340 -18.54 -8.86 31.95
CA VAL A 340 -17.93 -8.64 30.62
C VAL A 340 -17.71 -7.15 30.36
N VAL A 341 -18.72 -6.33 30.63
CA VAL A 341 -18.66 -4.87 30.48
C VAL A 341 -17.59 -4.28 31.41
N PHE A 342 -17.58 -4.68 32.68
CA PHE A 342 -16.57 -4.25 33.65
C PHE A 342 -15.16 -4.58 33.14
N TYR A 343 -14.91 -5.83 32.75
CA TYR A 343 -13.62 -6.26 32.20
C TYR A 343 -13.20 -5.40 30.99
N ARG A 344 -14.12 -5.05 30.09
CA ARG A 344 -13.82 -4.20 28.93
C ARG A 344 -13.40 -2.80 29.32
N TYR A 345 -14.13 -2.18 30.24
CA TYR A 345 -13.77 -0.85 30.72
C TYR A 345 -12.44 -0.86 31.47
N THR A 346 -12.14 -1.91 32.24
CA THR A 346 -10.83 -2.10 32.86
C THR A 346 -9.73 -2.23 31.81
N LEU A 347 -9.93 -3.05 30.78
CA LEU A 347 -8.95 -3.20 29.70
C LEU A 347 -8.76 -1.88 28.94
N LYS A 348 -9.84 -1.15 28.66
CA LYS A 348 -9.80 0.17 28.03
C LYS A 348 -9.01 1.17 28.88
N ALA A 349 -9.22 1.18 30.20
CA ALA A 349 -8.48 2.03 31.12
C ALA A 349 -6.99 1.68 31.14
N LEU A 350 -6.62 0.40 31.14
CA LEU A 350 -5.22 -0.03 31.03
C LEU A 350 -4.61 0.43 29.71
N LEU A 351 -5.32 0.32 28.59
CA LEU A 351 -4.81 0.71 27.27
C LEU A 351 -4.69 2.22 27.07
N LEU A 352 -5.27 3.05 27.95
CA LEU A 352 -5.06 4.50 27.95
C LEU A 352 -3.68 4.90 28.48
N TYR A 353 -3.01 4.03 29.25
CA TYR A 353 -1.67 4.30 29.74
C TYR A 353 -0.65 4.29 28.59
N LYS A 354 -0.03 5.44 28.34
CA LYS A 354 0.99 5.64 27.29
C LYS A 354 2.41 5.84 27.83
N GLY A 355 2.60 5.82 29.15
CA GLY A 355 3.91 6.08 29.77
C GLY A 355 5.01 5.15 29.26
N TRP A 356 4.66 3.87 29.03
CA TRP A 356 5.54 2.85 28.48
C TRP A 356 6.15 3.18 27.09
N LEU A 357 5.55 4.10 26.33
CA LEU A 357 6.08 4.52 25.03
C LEU A 357 7.29 5.46 25.19
N TYR A 358 7.32 6.26 26.25
CA TYR A 358 8.28 7.32 26.48
C TYR A 358 9.39 6.93 27.48
N GLU A 359 9.35 5.71 28.02
CA GLU A 359 10.44 5.20 28.86
C GLU A 359 11.69 4.92 28.02
N GLU A 360 12.85 5.21 28.59
CA GLU A 360 14.15 4.96 27.95
C GLU A 360 14.36 3.47 27.69
N ARG A 361 14.82 3.12 26.48
CA ARG A 361 15.02 1.74 26.03
C ARG A 361 16.50 1.37 25.84
N GLY A 362 17.40 2.10 26.49
CA GLY A 362 18.85 1.88 26.40
C GLY A 362 19.31 0.61 27.11
N PRO A 363 20.50 0.07 26.76
CA PRO A 363 21.11 -1.05 27.48
C PRO A 363 21.25 -0.73 28.98
N GLY A 364 20.65 -1.56 29.84
CA GLY A 364 20.65 -1.36 31.30
C GLY A 364 19.47 -0.55 31.85
N ALA A 365 18.68 0.12 31.00
CA ALA A 365 17.46 0.79 31.42
C ALA A 365 16.40 -0.24 31.84
N LYS A 366 15.79 -0.03 33.01
CA LYS A 366 14.69 -0.87 33.50
C LYS A 366 13.38 -0.09 33.44
N PRO A 367 12.28 -0.70 33.00
CA PRO A 367 10.98 -0.05 33.01
C PRO A 367 10.58 0.32 34.43
N SER A 368 9.81 1.41 34.57
CA SER A 368 9.36 1.88 35.88
C SER A 368 8.51 0.82 36.58
N LEU A 369 8.42 0.87 37.92
CA LEU A 369 7.56 -0.04 38.68
C LEU A 369 6.09 0.05 38.22
N VAL A 370 5.63 1.25 37.84
CA VAL A 370 4.29 1.48 37.28
C VAL A 370 4.12 0.73 35.96
N THR A 371 5.05 0.87 35.03
CA THR A 371 5.02 0.16 33.74
C THR A 371 5.10 -1.34 33.94
N ARG A 372 5.93 -1.83 34.87
CA ARG A 372 6.02 -3.26 35.19
C ARG A 372 4.71 -3.81 35.73
N ALA A 373 4.08 -3.13 36.68
CA ALA A 373 2.78 -3.52 37.23
C ALA A 373 1.68 -3.49 36.16
N TRP A 374 1.67 -2.44 35.33
CA TRP A 374 0.76 -2.33 34.19
C TRP A 374 0.96 -3.47 33.18
N MET A 375 2.20 -3.77 32.79
CA MET A 375 2.51 -4.85 31.84
C MET A 375 2.06 -6.21 32.37
N LEU A 376 2.32 -6.51 33.64
CA LEU A 376 1.88 -7.75 34.29
C LEU A 376 0.35 -7.85 34.27
N THR A 377 -0.34 -6.78 34.64
CA THR A 377 -1.81 -6.73 34.67
C THR A 377 -2.39 -6.92 33.27
N LEU A 378 -1.86 -6.21 32.28
CA LEU A 378 -2.31 -6.31 30.89
C LEU A 378 -2.03 -7.70 30.29
N CYS A 379 -0.90 -8.31 30.65
CA CYS A 379 -0.54 -9.67 30.23
C CYS A 379 -1.53 -10.69 30.80
N MET A 380 -1.86 -10.60 32.09
CA MET A 380 -2.86 -11.48 32.70
C MET A 380 -4.23 -11.32 32.06
N MET A 381 -4.67 -10.08 31.82
CA MET A 381 -5.97 -9.83 31.23
C MET A 381 -6.04 -10.30 29.78
N THR A 382 -5.01 -10.06 28.97
CA THR A 382 -5.03 -10.43 27.53
C THR A 382 -4.59 -11.87 27.24
N LYS A 383 -4.49 -12.71 28.27
CA LYS A 383 -4.11 -14.13 28.16
C LYS A 383 -5.25 -14.95 27.54
N GLY A 384 -4.90 -15.83 26.61
CA GLY A 384 -5.83 -16.79 26.00
C GLY A 384 -6.06 -16.59 24.50
N PRO A 385 -6.77 -17.52 23.85
CA PRO A 385 -7.03 -17.45 22.41
C PRO A 385 -8.00 -16.30 22.12
N ALA A 386 -7.48 -15.24 21.51
CA ALA A 386 -8.29 -14.13 21.03
C ALA A 386 -8.55 -14.27 19.52
N LEU A 387 -9.81 -14.11 19.12
CA LEU A 387 -10.21 -13.94 17.73
C LEU A 387 -9.86 -12.53 17.25
N LEU A 388 -9.79 -12.34 15.93
CA LEU A 388 -9.29 -11.13 15.27
C LEU A 388 -9.87 -9.82 15.83
N TYR A 389 -11.15 -9.84 16.19
CA TYR A 389 -11.88 -8.65 16.62
C TYR A 389 -12.22 -8.60 18.12
N CYS A 390 -11.70 -9.52 18.93
CA CYS A 390 -12.00 -9.59 20.37
C CYS A 390 -11.70 -8.29 21.14
N TYR A 391 -10.63 -7.59 20.79
CA TYR A 391 -10.22 -6.38 21.51
C TYR A 391 -10.86 -5.09 20.97
N GLN A 392 -11.57 -5.12 19.84
CA GLN A 392 -12.02 -3.90 19.15
C GLN A 392 -12.97 -3.05 19.98
N TYR A 393 -13.80 -3.68 20.81
CA TYR A 393 -14.70 -3.00 21.74
C TYR A 393 -14.02 -2.54 23.04
N SER A 394 -12.80 -3.01 23.29
CA SER A 394 -11.99 -2.65 24.47
C SER A 394 -10.92 -1.61 24.15
N LEU A 395 -10.69 -1.29 22.87
CA LEU A 395 -9.74 -0.26 22.48
C LEU A 395 -10.22 1.13 22.93
N PRO A 396 -9.30 2.00 23.40
CA PRO A 396 -9.63 3.37 23.71
C PRO A 396 -10.01 4.15 22.44
N HIS A 397 -10.91 5.12 22.58
CA HIS A 397 -11.15 6.08 21.51
C HIS A 397 -9.90 6.92 21.27
N LEU A 398 -9.73 7.39 20.04
CA LEU A 398 -8.65 8.32 19.72
C LEU A 398 -8.83 9.60 20.53
N SER A 399 -7.86 9.91 21.39
CA SER A 399 -7.88 11.11 22.23
C SER A 399 -7.84 12.38 21.36
N LEU A 400 -8.68 13.35 21.70
CA LEU A 400 -8.70 14.67 21.08
C LEU A 400 -7.78 15.62 21.88
N PRO A 401 -6.61 16.03 21.36
CA PRO A 401 -5.72 16.96 22.06
C PRO A 401 -6.37 18.33 22.25
N SER A 402 -5.91 19.06 23.27
CA SER A 402 -6.36 20.43 23.50
C SER A 402 -5.88 21.36 22.38
N LEU A 403 -6.66 22.41 22.11
CA LEU A 403 -6.31 23.41 21.10
C LEU A 403 -4.96 24.07 21.45
N LYS A 404 -4.74 24.39 22.73
CA LYS A 404 -3.51 24.99 23.24
C LYS A 404 -2.30 24.09 22.99
N GLU A 405 -2.33 22.83 23.44
CA GLU A 405 -1.21 21.89 23.23
C GLU A 405 -0.93 21.66 21.74
N THR A 406 -1.99 21.58 20.93
CA THR A 406 -1.85 21.40 19.47
C THR A 406 -1.12 22.59 18.86
N THR A 407 -1.48 23.81 19.25
CA THR A 407 -0.83 25.02 18.75
C THR A 407 0.60 25.17 19.28
N GLU A 408 0.88 24.82 20.53
CA GLU A 408 2.24 24.82 21.08
C GLU A 408 3.15 23.84 20.33
N LYS A 409 2.67 22.61 20.09
CA LYS A 409 3.41 21.60 19.30
C LYS A 409 3.60 22.04 17.85
N TYR A 410 2.58 22.68 17.26
CA TYR A 410 2.70 23.27 15.93
C TYR A 410 3.82 24.33 15.89
N LEU A 411 3.83 25.28 16.82
CA LEU A 411 4.87 26.31 16.91
C LEU A 411 6.27 25.71 17.11
N LEU A 412 6.40 24.70 17.97
CA LEU A 412 7.65 23.95 18.14
C LEU A 412 8.10 23.29 16.83
N SER A 413 7.18 22.74 16.05
CA SER A 413 7.49 22.05 14.78
C SER A 413 7.90 23.00 13.65
N VAL A 414 7.33 24.21 13.59
CA VAL A 414 7.63 25.19 12.53
C VAL A 414 8.81 26.10 12.88
N ARG A 415 9.16 26.23 14.16
CA ARG A 415 10.29 27.04 14.61
C ARG A 415 11.59 26.77 13.84
N PRO A 416 12.05 25.52 13.66
CA PRO A 416 13.29 25.26 12.92
C PRO A 416 13.19 25.53 11.41
N LEU A 417 11.98 25.79 10.88
CA LEU A 417 11.73 26.03 9.46
C LEU A 417 11.58 27.52 9.12
N GLN A 418 11.63 28.42 10.11
CA GLN A 418 11.26 29.82 9.96
C GLN A 418 12.31 30.76 10.56
N THR A 419 12.49 31.92 9.91
CA THR A 419 13.25 33.03 10.50
C THR A 419 12.51 33.61 11.71
N ASP A 420 13.20 34.37 12.55
CA ASP A 420 12.62 34.94 13.78
C ASP A 420 11.41 35.85 13.48
N GLU A 421 11.49 36.66 12.42
CA GLU A 421 10.38 37.51 11.99
C GLU A 421 9.16 36.69 11.52
N GLN A 422 9.38 35.67 10.70
CA GLN A 422 8.33 34.75 10.23
C GLN A 422 7.70 33.98 11.39
N PHE A 423 8.52 33.57 12.37
CA PHE A 423 8.07 32.84 13.53
C PHE A 423 7.21 33.71 14.45
N GLU A 424 7.61 34.96 14.73
CA GLU A 424 6.78 35.89 15.51
C GLU A 424 5.45 36.21 14.81
N ARG A 425 5.44 36.34 13.48
CA ARG A 425 4.19 36.44 12.71
C ARG A 425 3.34 35.19 12.86
N THR A 426 3.93 34.00 12.75
CA THR A 426 3.21 32.72 12.89
C THR A 426 2.64 32.55 14.29
N LYS A 427 3.39 32.94 15.33
CA LYS A 427 2.95 32.96 16.73
C LYS A 427 1.77 33.89 16.96
N LYS A 428 1.77 35.09 16.33
CA LYS A 428 0.63 36.01 16.37
C LYS A 428 -0.62 35.39 15.73
N MET A 429 -0.50 34.83 14.53
CA MET A 429 -1.62 34.14 13.85
C MET A 429 -2.13 32.93 14.64
N ALA A 430 -1.22 32.16 15.23
CA ALA A 430 -1.55 31.02 16.07
C ALA A 430 -2.35 31.43 17.31
N LYS A 431 -1.98 32.55 17.95
CA LYS A 431 -2.74 33.12 19.07
C LYS A 431 -4.10 33.63 18.63
N GLU A 432 -4.17 34.35 17.51
CA GLU A 432 -5.44 34.83 16.94
C GLU A 432 -6.38 33.66 16.61
N PHE A 433 -5.86 32.59 16.01
CA PHE A 433 -6.64 31.38 15.73
C PHE A 433 -7.17 30.73 17.02
N GLN A 434 -6.33 30.62 18.06
CA GLN A 434 -6.76 30.11 19.36
C GLN A 434 -7.89 30.96 19.97
N ASP A 435 -7.81 32.29 19.81
CA ASP A 435 -8.76 33.20 20.45
C ASP A 435 -10.07 33.38 19.68
N THR A 436 -10.05 33.16 18.36
CA THR A 436 -11.20 33.35 17.46
C THR A 436 -11.84 32.02 17.04
N ILE A 437 -11.66 31.62 15.77
CA ILE A 437 -12.36 30.50 15.13
C ILE A 437 -11.92 29.13 15.67
N GLY A 438 -10.69 29.00 16.16
CA GLY A 438 -10.16 27.74 16.69
C GLY A 438 -10.99 27.17 17.84
N LYS A 439 -11.48 28.02 18.76
CA LYS A 439 -12.39 27.61 19.84
C LYS A 439 -13.70 27.03 19.30
N LYS A 440 -14.26 27.63 18.25
CA LYS A 440 -15.50 27.15 17.61
C LYS A 440 -15.27 25.81 16.91
N LEU A 441 -14.19 25.67 16.16
CA LEU A 441 -13.83 24.41 15.48
C LEU A 441 -13.53 23.29 16.47
N GLN A 442 -12.80 23.58 17.56
CA GLN A 442 -12.51 22.60 18.61
C GLN A 442 -13.79 22.08 19.28
N ARG A 443 -14.82 22.94 19.46
CA ARG A 443 -16.13 22.50 19.98
C ARG A 443 -16.83 21.53 19.03
N TYR A 444 -16.83 21.81 17.72
CA TYR A 444 -17.39 20.88 16.73
C TYR A 444 -16.63 19.55 16.68
N LEU A 445 -15.31 19.59 16.85
CA LEU A 445 -14.48 18.40 16.92
C LEU A 445 -14.74 17.59 18.19
N TRP A 446 -14.96 18.27 19.33
CA TRP A 446 -15.40 17.64 20.58
C TRP A 446 -16.72 16.91 20.40
N LEU A 447 -17.72 17.59 19.81
CA LEU A 447 -18.99 16.98 19.46
C LEU A 447 -18.75 15.76 18.57
N LYS A 448 -18.09 15.88 17.41
CA LYS A 448 -17.81 14.73 16.53
C LYS A 448 -17.16 13.56 17.27
N SER A 449 -16.24 13.81 18.20
CA SER A 449 -15.56 12.75 18.96
C SER A 449 -16.46 11.97 19.92
N TRP A 450 -17.63 12.51 20.31
CA TRP A 450 -18.63 11.78 21.09
C TRP A 450 -19.48 10.81 20.26
N TRP A 451 -19.81 11.19 19.02
CA TRP A 451 -20.68 10.39 18.14
C TRP A 451 -19.91 9.42 17.24
N CYS A 452 -18.60 9.61 17.06
CA CYS A 452 -17.75 8.75 16.22
C CYS A 452 -16.84 7.84 17.07
N SER A 453 -16.64 6.59 16.65
CA SER A 453 -15.64 5.70 17.27
C SER A 453 -14.22 6.22 17.12
N ASN A 454 -13.93 6.86 15.99
CA ASN A 454 -12.73 7.64 15.71
C ASN A 454 -13.13 8.89 14.92
N TYR A 455 -12.79 10.08 15.44
CA TYR A 455 -13.23 11.34 14.84
C TYR A 455 -12.47 11.71 13.55
N VAL A 456 -11.38 11.01 13.22
CA VAL A 456 -10.50 11.32 12.08
C VAL A 456 -10.70 10.35 10.91
N SER A 457 -11.08 9.10 11.15
CA SER A 457 -10.98 8.03 10.15
C SER A 457 -11.74 8.30 8.84
N ASP A 458 -12.97 8.78 8.92
CA ASP A 458 -13.81 9.11 7.76
C ASP A 458 -13.22 10.28 6.96
N TRP A 459 -12.78 11.34 7.64
CA TRP A 459 -12.14 12.48 6.99
C TRP A 459 -10.77 12.15 6.43
N TRP A 460 -10.00 11.28 7.09
CA TRP A 460 -8.71 10.82 6.60
C TRP A 460 -8.87 10.03 5.31
N GLU A 461 -9.78 9.07 5.28
CA GLU A 461 -10.09 8.30 4.06
C GLU A 461 -10.54 9.23 2.93
N GLU A 462 -11.53 10.10 3.18
CA GLU A 462 -12.11 10.94 2.15
C GLU A 462 -11.16 12.05 1.66
N TYR A 463 -10.64 12.89 2.56
CA TYR A 463 -9.93 14.11 2.19
C TYR A 463 -8.45 13.88 1.90
N VAL A 464 -7.79 12.92 2.55
CA VAL A 464 -6.37 12.65 2.30
C VAL A 464 -6.18 11.76 1.08
N TYR A 465 -7.05 10.77 0.88
CA TYR A 465 -6.88 9.81 -0.21
C TYR A 465 -7.92 9.93 -1.33
N LEU A 466 -9.21 9.86 -1.00
CA LEU A 466 -10.24 9.65 -2.02
C LEU A 466 -10.57 10.90 -2.83
N ARG A 467 -10.38 12.11 -2.29
CA ARG A 467 -10.55 13.38 -3.02
C ARG A 467 -9.34 13.78 -3.85
N GLY A 468 -8.15 13.25 -3.54
CA GLY A 468 -6.94 13.50 -4.36
C GLY A 468 -7.19 13.11 -5.82
N ARG A 469 -6.89 14.02 -6.75
CA ARG A 469 -7.07 13.80 -8.21
C ARG A 469 -5.78 13.38 -8.91
N SER A 470 -4.65 13.50 -8.22
CA SER A 470 -3.32 13.10 -8.71
C SER A 470 -3.24 11.58 -8.94
N PRO A 471 -2.34 11.14 -9.83
CA PRO A 471 -2.03 9.72 -10.05
C PRO A 471 -1.68 9.00 -8.75
N ILE A 472 -2.23 7.81 -8.51
CA ILE A 472 -2.00 7.07 -7.24
C ILE A 472 -0.78 6.14 -7.29
N MET A 473 -0.34 5.73 -8.48
CA MET A 473 0.72 4.73 -8.68
C MET A 473 2.00 4.99 -7.86
N VAL A 474 2.45 6.25 -7.79
CA VAL A 474 3.66 6.66 -7.06
C VAL A 474 3.32 7.56 -5.88
N ASN A 475 2.32 8.43 -6.02
CA ASN A 475 2.02 9.44 -4.99
C ASN A 475 1.23 8.88 -3.80
N SER A 476 0.71 7.64 -3.90
CA SER A 476 -0.11 7.05 -2.85
C SER A 476 0.20 5.58 -2.62
N ASN A 477 0.20 4.74 -3.67
CA ASN A 477 0.47 3.32 -3.53
C ASN A 477 1.86 3.07 -2.92
N PHE A 478 1.95 2.02 -2.13
CA PHE A 478 3.20 1.56 -1.54
C PHE A 478 3.55 0.16 -2.01
N TYR A 479 4.77 -0.27 -1.76
CA TYR A 479 5.25 -1.57 -2.16
C TYR A 479 6.00 -2.29 -1.05
N GLY A 480 6.18 -3.59 -1.24
CA GLY A 480 7.11 -4.38 -0.45
C GLY A 480 7.72 -5.48 -1.30
N ILE A 481 8.86 -6.01 -0.82
CA ILE A 481 9.66 -7.02 -1.51
C ILE A 481 9.71 -8.31 -0.69
N ASP A 482 10.11 -9.42 -1.32
CA ASP A 482 10.32 -10.72 -0.67
C ASP A 482 11.36 -10.63 0.46
N ALA A 483 11.43 -11.69 1.27
CA ALA A 483 12.60 -11.94 2.10
C ALA A 483 13.85 -12.09 1.20
N ILE A 484 14.63 -11.02 1.06
CA ILE A 484 15.77 -10.94 0.12
C ILE A 484 16.82 -12.04 0.33
N LEU A 485 16.95 -12.56 1.56
CA LEU A 485 17.90 -13.62 1.91
C LEU A 485 17.36 -15.03 1.67
N PHE A 486 16.10 -15.19 1.26
CA PHE A 486 15.45 -16.50 1.14
C PHE A 486 14.72 -16.64 -0.20
N GLN A 487 15.09 -17.66 -0.98
CA GLN A 487 14.45 -17.97 -2.26
C GLN A 487 14.02 -19.43 -2.30
N PRO A 488 12.75 -19.74 -2.03
CA PRO A 488 12.28 -21.13 -1.93
C PRO A 488 12.34 -21.92 -3.23
N THR A 489 12.18 -21.24 -4.37
CA THR A 489 12.21 -21.86 -5.70
C THR A 489 12.52 -20.81 -6.75
N HIS A 490 13.11 -21.25 -7.86
CA HIS A 490 13.33 -20.43 -9.06
C HIS A 490 12.20 -20.57 -10.09
N ILE A 491 11.22 -21.45 -9.83
CA ILE A 491 10.12 -21.71 -10.76
C ILE A 491 9.00 -20.71 -10.48
N GLN A 492 8.78 -19.77 -11.40
CA GLN A 492 7.76 -18.72 -11.29
C GLN A 492 6.35 -19.29 -11.04
N ALA A 493 5.91 -20.30 -11.81
CA ALA A 493 4.59 -20.90 -11.67
C ALA A 493 4.37 -21.52 -10.28
N ALA A 494 5.35 -22.30 -9.81
CA ALA A 494 5.32 -22.95 -8.50
C ALA A 494 5.27 -21.91 -7.38
N ARG A 495 6.10 -20.85 -7.46
CA ARG A 495 6.07 -19.76 -6.47
C ARG A 495 4.72 -19.06 -6.46
N ALA A 496 4.24 -18.65 -7.63
CA ALA A 496 2.98 -17.92 -7.78
C ALA A 496 1.80 -18.72 -7.20
N ALA A 497 1.75 -20.02 -7.49
CA ALA A 497 0.72 -20.91 -6.97
C ALA A 497 0.76 -21.06 -5.43
N ASN A 498 1.95 -21.28 -4.86
CA ASN A 498 2.10 -21.43 -3.41
C ASN A 498 1.76 -20.14 -2.65
N VAL A 499 2.22 -18.99 -3.15
CA VAL A 499 1.94 -17.70 -2.49
C VAL A 499 0.47 -17.31 -2.67
N ALA A 500 -0.12 -17.54 -3.84
CA ALA A 500 -1.56 -17.34 -4.04
C ALA A 500 -2.39 -18.25 -3.11
N TYR A 501 -2.01 -19.52 -2.96
CA TYR A 501 -2.65 -20.44 -2.03
C TYR A 501 -2.54 -19.95 -0.57
N ALA A 502 -1.35 -19.53 -0.14
CA ALA A 502 -1.11 -18.99 1.19
C ALA A 502 -1.94 -17.71 1.44
N ALA A 503 -2.01 -16.80 0.48
CA ALA A 503 -2.86 -15.61 0.55
C ALA A 503 -4.34 -15.98 0.69
N LEU A 504 -4.81 -17.02 0.01
CA LEU A 504 -6.20 -17.50 0.12
C LEU A 504 -6.49 -18.21 1.46
N LEU A 505 -5.50 -18.87 2.06
CA LEU A 505 -5.60 -19.36 3.44
C LEU A 505 -5.66 -18.21 4.43
N PHE A 506 -4.82 -17.19 4.26
CA PHE A 506 -4.85 -15.99 5.09
C PHE A 506 -6.19 -15.25 4.99
N ARG A 507 -6.72 -15.09 3.77
CA ARG A 507 -8.09 -14.60 3.50
C ARG A 507 -9.16 -15.39 4.25
N ARG A 508 -9.02 -16.71 4.32
CA ARG A 508 -9.96 -17.58 5.07
C ARG A 508 -9.91 -17.28 6.57
N LEU A 509 -8.72 -17.13 7.15
CA LEU A 509 -8.54 -16.80 8.57
C LEU A 509 -9.18 -15.46 8.91
N ILE A 510 -8.98 -14.42 8.07
CA ILE A 510 -9.61 -13.11 8.26
C ILE A 510 -11.13 -13.22 8.21
N TYR A 511 -11.69 -13.89 7.19
CA TYR A 511 -13.14 -13.94 7.04
C TYR A 511 -13.86 -14.72 8.11
N ARG A 512 -13.19 -15.73 8.67
CA ARG A 512 -13.67 -16.46 9.84
C ARG A 512 -13.32 -15.75 11.14
N GLN A 513 -12.56 -14.66 11.12
CA GLN A 513 -12.07 -13.95 12.31
C GLN A 513 -11.18 -14.83 13.21
N GLU A 514 -10.58 -15.88 12.65
CA GLU A 514 -9.72 -16.83 13.35
C GLU A 514 -8.25 -16.37 13.39
N LEU A 515 -7.91 -15.33 12.62
CA LEU A 515 -6.60 -14.69 12.68
C LEU A 515 -6.39 -14.08 14.08
N GLN A 516 -5.21 -14.27 14.67
CA GLN A 516 -4.89 -13.67 15.95
C GLN A 516 -4.72 -12.15 15.82
N PRO A 517 -5.21 -11.34 16.78
CA PRO A 517 -5.00 -9.90 16.79
C PRO A 517 -3.52 -9.53 16.82
N ILE A 518 -3.13 -8.49 16.09
CA ILE A 518 -1.79 -7.91 16.21
C ILE A 518 -1.64 -7.29 17.60
N LYS A 519 -0.50 -7.56 18.24
CA LYS A 519 -0.11 -6.94 19.51
C LYS A 519 1.30 -6.34 19.39
N VAL A 520 1.49 -5.09 19.83
CA VAL A 520 2.83 -4.50 19.97
C VAL A 520 3.55 -5.22 21.10
N GLN A 521 4.77 -5.71 20.81
CA GLN A 521 5.58 -6.49 21.75
C GLN A 521 4.80 -7.68 22.38
N PHE A 522 3.89 -8.29 21.60
CA PHE A 522 3.00 -9.37 22.04
C PHE A 522 2.03 -9.02 23.18
N LEU A 523 1.96 -7.75 23.58
CA LEU A 523 1.21 -7.29 24.76
C LEU A 523 0.04 -6.36 24.41
N VAL A 524 0.31 -5.26 23.72
CA VAL A 524 -0.70 -4.19 23.50
C VAL A 524 -1.47 -4.46 22.20
N PRO A 525 -2.77 -4.84 22.25
CA PRO A 525 -3.56 -5.11 21.05
C PRO A 525 -3.76 -3.86 20.20
N LEU A 526 -3.76 -4.04 18.88
CA LEU A 526 -3.99 -2.99 17.89
C LEU A 526 -5.35 -3.16 17.18
N CYS A 527 -5.79 -2.05 16.59
CA CYS A 527 -7.00 -2.03 15.77
C CYS A 527 -6.86 -2.97 14.58
N SER A 528 -7.83 -3.87 14.41
CA SER A 528 -7.82 -4.87 13.33
C SER A 528 -8.81 -4.58 12.18
N TRP A 529 -9.51 -3.44 12.19
CA TRP A 529 -10.55 -3.11 11.18
C TRP A 529 -10.05 -3.12 9.73
N GLN A 530 -8.79 -2.72 9.49
CA GLN A 530 -8.22 -2.68 8.13
C GLN A 530 -8.16 -4.06 7.46
N TYR A 531 -8.11 -5.16 8.23
CA TYR A 531 -8.09 -6.52 7.67
C TYR A 531 -9.31 -6.85 6.82
N GLU A 532 -10.45 -6.22 7.09
CA GLU A 532 -11.67 -6.44 6.31
C GLU A 532 -11.46 -6.08 4.83
N ARG A 533 -10.64 -5.06 4.55
CA ARG A 533 -10.46 -4.52 3.21
C ARG A 533 -9.29 -5.11 2.44
N VAL A 534 -8.51 -6.04 3.01
CA VAL A 534 -7.33 -6.60 2.34
C VAL A 534 -7.69 -7.35 1.05
N PHE A 535 -8.77 -8.14 1.07
CA PHE A 535 -9.20 -8.96 -0.06
C PHE A 535 -10.55 -8.51 -0.63
N ASN A 536 -10.76 -8.78 -1.91
CA ASN A 536 -11.99 -8.44 -2.65
C ASN A 536 -12.32 -6.94 -2.64
N THR A 537 -11.29 -6.10 -2.53
CA THR A 537 -11.46 -4.65 -2.45
C THR A 537 -10.76 -3.99 -3.62
N THR A 538 -11.37 -2.93 -4.11
CA THR A 538 -10.80 -2.08 -5.15
C THR A 538 -11.29 -0.66 -4.95
N ARG A 539 -10.44 0.31 -5.27
CA ARG A 539 -10.79 1.72 -5.37
C ARG A 539 -11.42 2.00 -6.72
N ILE A 540 -12.63 2.55 -6.73
CA ILE A 540 -13.34 2.92 -7.96
C ILE A 540 -13.13 4.42 -8.20
N PRO A 541 -12.62 4.84 -9.37
CA PRO A 541 -12.44 6.26 -9.67
C PRO A 541 -13.79 6.96 -9.81
N GLY A 542 -13.93 8.11 -9.17
CA GLY A 542 -15.03 9.05 -9.39
C GLY A 542 -14.53 10.37 -9.97
N ILE A 543 -15.43 11.23 -10.44
CA ILE A 543 -15.05 12.52 -11.04
C ILE A 543 -14.43 13.43 -9.97
N GLU A 544 -15.08 13.56 -8.82
CA GLU A 544 -14.62 14.40 -7.71
C GLU A 544 -14.08 13.59 -6.53
N VAL A 545 -14.70 12.44 -6.25
CA VAL A 545 -14.35 11.59 -5.11
C VAL A 545 -14.35 10.13 -5.55
N ASP A 546 -13.29 9.41 -5.23
CA ASP A 546 -13.20 7.97 -5.45
C ASP A 546 -13.95 7.20 -4.36
N VAL A 547 -14.25 5.93 -4.59
CA VAL A 547 -14.98 5.10 -3.62
C VAL A 547 -14.28 3.76 -3.44
N ILE A 548 -13.99 3.40 -2.19
CA ILE A 548 -13.54 2.04 -1.86
C ILE A 548 -14.72 1.08 -1.94
N LYS A 549 -14.60 0.07 -2.80
CA LYS A 549 -15.61 -0.96 -2.96
C LYS A 549 -15.10 -2.30 -2.46
N HIS A 550 -15.59 -2.70 -1.28
CA HIS A 550 -15.43 -4.06 -0.77
C HIS A 550 -16.55 -4.98 -1.27
N ARG A 551 -16.22 -6.25 -1.51
CA ARG A 551 -17.19 -7.30 -1.88
C ARG A 551 -17.14 -8.45 -0.88
N ASP A 552 -18.31 -8.87 -0.41
CA ASP A 552 -18.47 -9.90 0.63
C ASP A 552 -17.81 -11.25 0.29
N ASP A 553 -17.81 -11.64 -0.99
CA ASP A 553 -17.18 -12.87 -1.45
C ASP A 553 -16.60 -12.73 -2.86
N SER A 554 -15.62 -13.58 -3.13
CA SER A 554 -14.96 -13.74 -4.42
C SER A 554 -14.46 -15.17 -4.56
N ASP A 555 -14.69 -15.77 -5.72
CA ASP A 555 -14.38 -17.17 -6.05
C ASP A 555 -13.19 -17.31 -7.01
N HIS A 556 -12.56 -16.20 -7.39
CA HIS A 556 -11.47 -16.15 -8.36
C HIS A 556 -10.43 -15.11 -7.98
N ILE A 557 -9.25 -15.24 -8.58
CA ILE A 557 -8.26 -14.18 -8.69
C ILE A 557 -8.17 -13.74 -10.15
N VAL A 558 -7.56 -12.59 -10.38
CA VAL A 558 -7.18 -12.17 -11.72
C VAL A 558 -5.67 -12.27 -11.84
N VAL A 559 -5.20 -12.90 -12.91
CA VAL A 559 -3.79 -13.03 -13.23
C VAL A 559 -3.46 -12.17 -14.43
N TYR A 560 -2.42 -11.34 -14.31
CA TYR A 560 -1.85 -10.57 -15.41
C TYR A 560 -0.58 -11.26 -15.92
N HIS A 561 -0.46 -11.40 -17.24
CA HIS A 561 0.79 -11.80 -17.90
C HIS A 561 0.85 -11.18 -19.30
N LYS A 562 1.99 -10.54 -19.65
CA LYS A 562 2.29 -9.97 -20.97
C LYS A 562 1.10 -9.21 -21.62
N GLY A 563 0.51 -8.29 -20.87
CA GLY A 563 -0.54 -7.41 -21.38
C GLY A 563 -1.95 -8.01 -21.38
N ARG A 564 -2.17 -9.15 -20.72
CA ARG A 564 -3.43 -9.89 -20.75
C ARG A 564 -3.90 -10.24 -19.36
N TYR A 565 -5.23 -10.28 -19.19
CA TYR A 565 -5.89 -10.58 -17.92
C TYR A 565 -6.65 -11.90 -17.99
N PHE A 566 -6.37 -12.78 -17.04
CA PHE A 566 -6.97 -14.10 -16.95
C PHE A 566 -7.79 -14.19 -15.66
N LYS A 567 -9.06 -14.58 -15.79
CA LYS A 567 -9.90 -14.92 -14.63
C LYS A 567 -9.57 -16.35 -14.21
N VAL A 568 -8.95 -16.52 -13.05
CA VAL A 568 -8.50 -17.82 -12.54
C VAL A 568 -9.40 -18.25 -11.37
N PRO A 569 -10.25 -19.28 -11.54
CA PRO A 569 -11.06 -19.80 -10.45
C PRO A 569 -10.15 -20.46 -9.40
N VAL A 570 -10.42 -20.20 -8.13
CA VAL A 570 -9.61 -20.74 -7.03
C VAL A 570 -10.31 -21.82 -6.22
N TYR A 571 -11.57 -22.12 -6.56
CA TYR A 571 -12.35 -23.19 -5.94
C TYR A 571 -12.80 -24.21 -6.98
N HIS A 572 -12.74 -25.50 -6.63
CA HIS A 572 -13.36 -26.58 -7.38
C HIS A 572 -14.19 -27.45 -6.44
N ARG A 573 -15.47 -27.68 -6.79
CA ARG A 573 -16.42 -28.48 -5.98
C ARG A 573 -16.50 -28.05 -4.50
N GLY A 574 -16.38 -26.74 -4.23
CA GLY A 574 -16.45 -26.18 -2.87
C GLY A 574 -15.15 -26.28 -2.06
N ARG A 575 -14.10 -26.91 -2.59
CA ARG A 575 -12.76 -26.97 -2.01
C ARG A 575 -11.86 -25.90 -2.64
N LEU A 576 -10.98 -25.30 -1.85
CA LEU A 576 -9.90 -24.45 -2.35
C LEU A 576 -8.91 -25.33 -3.14
N LEU A 577 -8.53 -24.89 -4.34
CA LEU A 577 -7.54 -25.60 -5.16
C LEU A 577 -6.21 -25.74 -4.42
N TYR A 578 -5.56 -26.90 -4.57
CA TYR A 578 -4.22 -27.15 -4.03
C TYR A 578 -3.16 -26.38 -4.82
N PRO A 579 -1.97 -26.14 -4.23
CA PRO A 579 -0.88 -25.44 -4.93
C PRO A 579 -0.56 -26.05 -6.30
N CYS A 580 -0.50 -27.38 -6.43
CA CYS A 580 -0.25 -28.04 -7.72
C CYS A 580 -1.33 -27.76 -8.78
N GLU A 581 -2.61 -27.67 -8.38
CA GLU A 581 -3.72 -27.34 -9.29
C GLU A 581 -3.67 -25.88 -9.75
N LEU A 582 -3.23 -24.97 -8.87
CA LEU A 582 -2.99 -23.58 -9.22
C LEU A 582 -1.75 -23.43 -10.10
N GLU A 583 -0.68 -24.18 -9.82
CA GLU A 583 0.56 -24.20 -10.60
C GLU A 583 0.32 -24.59 -12.05
N ILE A 584 -0.50 -25.62 -12.30
CA ILE A 584 -0.89 -26.00 -13.66
C ILE A 584 -1.57 -24.83 -14.39
N GLN A 585 -2.44 -24.08 -13.71
CA GLN A 585 -3.09 -22.90 -14.30
C GLN A 585 -2.10 -21.76 -14.56
N MET A 586 -1.17 -21.49 -13.65
CA MET A 586 -0.12 -20.47 -13.86
C MET A 586 0.80 -20.88 -15.00
N GLN A 587 1.20 -22.14 -15.06
CA GLN A 587 2.05 -22.67 -16.12
C GLN A 587 1.35 -22.60 -17.48
N HIS A 588 0.04 -22.87 -17.54
CA HIS A 588 -0.76 -22.70 -18.75
C HIS A 588 -0.83 -21.25 -19.22
N ILE A 589 -0.88 -20.28 -18.30
CA ILE A 589 -0.83 -18.85 -18.62
C ILE A 589 0.56 -18.47 -19.15
N LEU A 590 1.63 -18.95 -18.51
CA LEU A 590 3.02 -18.69 -18.92
C LEU A 590 3.37 -19.32 -20.28
N SER A 591 2.79 -20.49 -20.60
CA SER A 591 3.00 -21.17 -21.88
C SER A 591 2.06 -20.72 -22.99
N SER A 592 1.20 -19.73 -22.74
CA SER A 592 0.27 -19.23 -23.75
C SER A 592 0.97 -18.37 -24.80
N ASP A 593 0.90 -18.77 -26.07
CA ASP A 593 1.39 -17.99 -27.22
C ASP A 593 0.37 -16.94 -27.71
N GLU A 594 -0.70 -16.70 -26.96
CA GLU A 594 -1.74 -15.75 -27.35
C GLU A 594 -1.33 -14.32 -26.99
N HIS A 595 -1.47 -13.40 -27.95
CA HIS A 595 -1.04 -12.01 -27.85
C HIS A 595 -2.23 -11.08 -27.51
N PRO A 596 -1.99 -9.96 -26.80
CA PRO A 596 -3.04 -8.98 -26.50
C PRO A 596 -3.62 -8.36 -27.76
N ASP A 597 -4.91 -8.05 -27.75
CA ASP A 597 -5.53 -7.23 -28.79
C ASP A 597 -4.94 -5.80 -28.77
N LYS A 598 -5.07 -5.06 -29.88
CA LYS A 598 -4.48 -3.71 -30.00
C LYS A 598 -4.95 -2.80 -28.86
N GLY A 599 -4.01 -2.40 -28.00
CA GLY A 599 -4.23 -1.51 -26.86
C GLY A 599 -4.56 -2.23 -25.54
N GLU A 600 -4.89 -3.52 -25.56
CA GLU A 600 -5.18 -4.32 -24.36
C GLU A 600 -3.97 -4.38 -23.41
N GLU A 601 -2.76 -4.47 -23.99
CA GLU A 601 -1.51 -4.47 -23.21
C GLU A 601 -1.38 -3.28 -22.26
N LYS A 602 -1.91 -2.12 -22.66
CA LYS A 602 -1.77 -0.87 -21.91
C LYS A 602 -3.02 -0.52 -21.10
N LEU A 603 -3.98 -1.45 -20.95
CA LEU A 603 -5.26 -1.18 -20.31
C LEU A 603 -5.11 -0.65 -18.88
N ALA A 604 -4.19 -1.22 -18.11
CA ALA A 604 -3.95 -0.83 -16.72
C ALA A 604 -3.35 0.57 -16.56
N ALA A 605 -2.79 1.16 -17.63
CA ALA A 605 -2.25 2.53 -17.61
C ALA A 605 -3.30 3.55 -17.16
N MET A 606 -4.58 3.28 -17.41
CA MET A 606 -5.66 4.14 -16.94
C MET A 606 -5.76 4.17 -15.42
N THR A 607 -5.45 3.06 -14.73
CA THR A 607 -5.42 3.02 -13.25
C THR A 607 -4.20 3.73 -12.68
N ALA A 608 -3.15 3.90 -13.47
CA ALA A 608 -1.92 4.58 -13.10
C ALA A 608 -2.01 6.10 -13.23
N GLY A 609 -2.82 6.60 -14.15
CA GLY A 609 -2.96 8.02 -14.48
C GLY A 609 -3.83 8.82 -13.50
N GLU A 610 -4.17 10.04 -13.89
CA GLU A 610 -5.04 10.93 -13.11
C GLU A 610 -6.44 10.34 -12.90
N ARG A 611 -7.04 10.65 -11.75
CA ARG A 611 -8.29 10.01 -11.31
C ARG A 611 -9.50 10.43 -12.14
N THR A 612 -9.58 11.71 -12.51
CA THR A 612 -10.72 12.24 -13.27
C THR A 612 -10.78 11.70 -14.70
N PRO A 613 -9.69 11.72 -15.50
CA PRO A 613 -9.69 11.06 -16.81
C PRO A 613 -10.01 9.56 -16.72
N TRP A 614 -9.51 8.88 -15.69
CA TRP A 614 -9.84 7.47 -15.48
C TRP A 614 -11.33 7.27 -15.16
N ALA A 615 -11.92 8.09 -14.30
CA ALA A 615 -13.35 8.03 -14.00
C ALA A 615 -14.21 8.21 -15.26
N ILE A 616 -13.87 9.19 -16.10
CA ILE A 616 -14.57 9.46 -17.37
C ILE A 616 -14.43 8.27 -18.33
N ALA A 617 -13.22 7.76 -18.52
CA ALA A 617 -12.97 6.60 -19.38
C ALA A 617 -13.70 5.34 -18.88
N ARG A 618 -13.72 5.11 -17.56
CA ARG A 618 -14.47 4.02 -16.93
C ARG A 618 -15.96 4.14 -17.22
N GLN A 619 -16.55 5.32 -17.09
CA GLN A 619 -17.97 5.55 -17.38
C GLN A 619 -18.27 5.38 -18.88
N GLN A 620 -17.42 5.89 -19.77
CA GLN A 620 -17.67 5.86 -21.20
C GLN A 620 -17.48 4.47 -21.82
N TYR A 621 -16.41 3.76 -21.44
CA TYR A 621 -15.99 2.54 -22.13
C TYR A 621 -16.26 1.25 -21.35
N PHE A 622 -16.51 1.32 -20.03
CA PHE A 622 -16.69 0.14 -19.18
C PHE A 622 -18.07 0.06 -18.51
N ALA A 623 -18.98 1.01 -18.77
CA ALA A 623 -20.32 0.97 -18.18
C ALA A 623 -21.24 -0.10 -18.79
N ARG A 624 -20.94 -0.65 -19.98
CA ARG A 624 -21.82 -1.58 -20.71
C ARG A 624 -21.04 -2.66 -21.47
N GLY A 625 -21.75 -3.70 -21.89
CA GLY A 625 -21.21 -4.76 -22.76
C GLY A 625 -20.12 -5.63 -22.11
N ASN A 626 -19.23 -6.17 -22.95
CA ASN A 626 -18.17 -7.09 -22.53
C ASN A 626 -17.16 -6.42 -21.60
N ASN A 627 -16.86 -5.13 -21.81
CA ASN A 627 -15.94 -4.37 -20.98
C ASN A 627 -16.42 -4.27 -19.54
N ARG A 628 -17.74 -4.07 -19.32
CA ARG A 628 -18.33 -4.11 -17.97
C ARG A 628 -18.09 -5.45 -17.29
N ILE A 629 -18.29 -6.55 -18.01
CA ILE A 629 -18.12 -7.91 -17.47
C ILE A 629 -16.65 -8.16 -17.13
N ALA A 630 -15.73 -7.78 -18.01
CA ALA A 630 -14.29 -7.91 -17.80
C ALA A 630 -13.80 -7.06 -16.61
N LEU A 631 -14.16 -5.77 -16.57
CA LEU A 631 -13.80 -4.89 -15.46
C LEU A 631 -14.37 -5.38 -14.14
N ASN A 632 -15.63 -5.83 -14.12
CA ASN A 632 -16.24 -6.38 -12.91
C ASN A 632 -15.52 -7.65 -12.44
N ALA A 633 -14.94 -8.47 -13.33
CA ALA A 633 -14.10 -9.59 -12.93
C ALA A 633 -12.80 -9.12 -12.23
N VAL A 634 -12.15 -8.07 -12.74
CA VAL A 634 -10.95 -7.49 -12.10
C VAL A 634 -11.29 -6.87 -10.74
N GLU A 635 -12.35 -6.05 -10.69
CA GLU A 635 -12.80 -5.37 -9.48
C GLU A 635 -13.27 -6.36 -8.39
N GLN A 636 -13.92 -7.47 -8.76
CA GLN A 636 -14.39 -8.50 -7.83
C GLN A 636 -13.34 -9.55 -7.45
N ALA A 637 -12.22 -9.65 -8.16
CA ALA A 637 -11.17 -10.62 -7.85
C ALA A 637 -10.72 -10.53 -6.38
N ALA A 638 -10.29 -11.64 -5.78
CA ALA A 638 -9.81 -11.58 -4.40
C ALA A 638 -8.56 -10.68 -4.26
N PHE A 639 -7.67 -10.73 -5.24
CA PHE A 639 -6.52 -9.88 -5.47
C PHE A 639 -6.07 -10.03 -6.93
N VAL A 640 -5.13 -9.20 -7.37
CA VAL A 640 -4.47 -9.35 -8.68
C VAL A 640 -3.12 -10.01 -8.48
N LEU A 641 -2.81 -11.03 -9.27
CA LEU A 641 -1.52 -11.70 -9.34
C LEU A 641 -0.85 -11.32 -10.66
N VAL A 642 0.41 -10.91 -10.62
CA VAL A 642 1.17 -10.48 -11.80
C VAL A 642 2.31 -11.47 -11.99
N LEU A 643 2.30 -12.16 -13.13
CA LEU A 643 3.41 -12.97 -13.60
C LEU A 643 4.29 -12.09 -14.48
N ASP A 644 5.30 -11.48 -13.87
CA ASP A 644 6.19 -10.52 -14.52
C ASP A 644 7.19 -11.25 -15.43
N ASP A 645 7.65 -10.58 -16.48
CA ASP A 645 8.67 -11.09 -17.40
C ASP A 645 10.09 -10.67 -16.99
N GLN A 646 10.21 -9.80 -15.98
CA GLN A 646 11.48 -9.38 -15.39
C GLN A 646 11.93 -10.31 -14.25
N ASP A 647 13.25 -10.43 -14.09
CA ASP A 647 13.87 -11.02 -12.90
C ASP A 647 14.02 -9.96 -11.80
N PHE A 648 13.85 -10.39 -10.55
CA PHE A 648 14.02 -9.54 -9.38
C PHE A 648 15.17 -10.06 -8.54
N ASP A 649 16.26 -9.32 -8.43
CA ASP A 649 17.47 -9.81 -7.78
C ASP A 649 17.89 -8.94 -6.61
N TYR A 650 18.67 -9.55 -5.73
CA TYR A 650 19.37 -8.89 -4.65
C TYR A 650 20.80 -9.42 -4.62
N ASP A 651 21.76 -8.50 -4.61
CA ASP A 651 23.17 -8.81 -4.51
C ASP A 651 23.78 -7.87 -3.47
N PRO A 652 24.42 -8.39 -2.41
CA PRO A 652 25.09 -7.56 -1.43
C PRO A 652 26.22 -6.70 -2.01
N THR A 653 26.79 -7.09 -3.17
CA THR A 653 27.86 -6.34 -3.83
C THR A 653 27.35 -5.32 -4.85
N ASP A 654 26.10 -5.44 -5.29
CA ASP A 654 25.48 -4.58 -6.30
C ASP A 654 24.08 -4.14 -5.86
N HIS A 655 24.03 -2.97 -5.23
CA HIS A 655 22.81 -2.35 -4.74
C HIS A 655 21.82 -1.97 -5.85
N SER A 656 22.29 -1.76 -7.09
CA SER A 656 21.45 -1.36 -8.21
C SER A 656 20.35 -2.39 -8.53
N LYS A 657 20.61 -3.67 -8.24
CA LYS A 657 19.63 -4.76 -8.37
C LYS A 657 18.46 -4.59 -7.40
N LEU A 658 18.75 -4.21 -6.15
CA LEU A 658 17.72 -3.97 -5.14
C LEU A 658 16.93 -2.70 -5.46
N ASP A 659 17.60 -1.65 -5.93
CA ASP A 659 16.93 -0.42 -6.37
C ASP A 659 15.99 -0.68 -7.55
N LYS A 660 16.47 -1.43 -8.54
CA LYS A 660 15.66 -1.89 -9.67
C LYS A 660 14.47 -2.72 -9.17
N PHE A 661 14.67 -3.63 -8.22
CA PHE A 661 13.60 -4.43 -7.65
C PHE A 661 12.55 -3.56 -6.96
N GLY A 662 12.97 -2.63 -6.09
CA GLY A 662 12.07 -1.69 -5.41
C GLY A 662 11.27 -0.85 -6.41
N ARG A 663 11.94 -0.28 -7.41
CA ARG A 663 11.31 0.50 -8.50
C ARG A 663 10.25 -0.32 -9.27
N LEU A 664 10.56 -1.57 -9.60
CA LEU A 664 9.64 -2.48 -10.29
C LEU A 664 8.41 -2.84 -9.43
N MET A 665 8.56 -2.90 -8.10
CA MET A 665 7.43 -3.14 -7.19
C MET A 665 6.59 -1.88 -6.96
N LEU A 666 7.20 -0.69 -7.02
CA LEU A 666 6.48 0.58 -6.89
C LEU A 666 5.57 0.83 -8.10
N HIS A 667 6.09 0.76 -9.33
CA HIS A 667 5.33 1.16 -10.52
C HIS A 667 5.40 0.21 -11.72
N GLY A 668 6.27 -0.81 -11.69
CA GLY A 668 6.45 -1.71 -12.84
C GLY A 668 6.72 -0.94 -14.14
N LYS A 669 6.01 -1.29 -15.21
CA LYS A 669 6.03 -0.59 -16.51
C LYS A 669 4.97 0.52 -16.61
N GLY A 670 4.21 0.76 -15.55
CA GLY A 670 3.11 1.74 -15.49
C GLY A 670 1.79 1.28 -16.11
N TYR A 671 1.76 0.08 -16.71
CA TYR A 671 0.55 -0.49 -17.35
C TYR A 671 0.37 -1.98 -17.09
N ASP A 672 1.22 -2.57 -16.25
CA ASP A 672 1.31 -3.99 -15.94
C ASP A 672 0.88 -4.30 -14.50
N ARG A 673 0.21 -3.34 -13.84
CA ARG A 673 -0.37 -3.47 -12.49
C ARG A 673 -1.75 -2.85 -12.51
N TRP A 674 -2.68 -3.40 -11.72
CA TRP A 674 -3.97 -2.78 -11.51
C TRP A 674 -3.92 -1.95 -10.22
N PHE A 675 -3.49 -0.68 -10.33
CA PHE A 675 -3.15 0.15 -9.17
C PHE A 675 -4.32 0.45 -8.24
N ASP A 676 -5.56 0.32 -8.74
CA ASP A 676 -6.80 0.45 -7.96
C ASP A 676 -7.11 -0.77 -7.09
N LYS A 677 -6.39 -1.88 -7.23
CA LYS A 677 -6.64 -3.09 -6.43
C LYS A 677 -6.01 -2.93 -5.05
N SER A 678 -6.69 -3.42 -4.01
CA SER A 678 -6.15 -3.42 -2.63
C SER A 678 -4.70 -3.89 -2.57
N PHE A 679 -4.37 -4.94 -3.31
CA PHE A 679 -3.00 -5.25 -3.65
C PHE A 679 -2.85 -6.06 -4.94
N ASN A 680 -1.69 -5.88 -5.56
CA ASN A 680 -1.14 -6.68 -6.65
C ASN A 680 0.01 -7.50 -6.06
N LEU A 681 -0.10 -8.83 -6.11
CA LEU A 681 0.99 -9.74 -5.79
C LEU A 681 1.81 -9.97 -7.07
N VAL A 682 3.10 -9.67 -7.03
CA VAL A 682 3.97 -9.71 -8.22
C VAL A 682 4.99 -10.83 -8.06
N VAL A 683 5.17 -11.64 -9.10
CA VAL A 683 6.11 -12.76 -9.11
C VAL A 683 7.00 -12.63 -10.34
N GLY A 684 8.30 -12.46 -10.11
CA GLY A 684 9.32 -12.33 -11.15
C GLY A 684 9.59 -13.68 -11.83
N ARG A 685 10.26 -13.63 -12.98
CA ARG A 685 10.59 -14.83 -13.76
C ARG A 685 11.48 -15.81 -12.99
N ASN A 686 12.38 -15.30 -12.16
CA ASN A 686 13.20 -16.07 -11.22
C ASN A 686 12.48 -16.55 -9.95
N GLY A 687 11.15 -16.36 -9.82
CA GLY A 687 10.37 -16.84 -8.66
C GLY A 687 10.48 -15.98 -7.40
N ARG A 688 11.10 -14.80 -7.46
CA ARG A 688 11.07 -13.81 -6.38
C ARG A 688 9.73 -13.07 -6.38
N ILE A 689 9.28 -12.64 -5.20
CA ILE A 689 7.98 -11.97 -5.07
C ILE A 689 8.09 -10.55 -4.56
N GLY A 690 7.07 -9.75 -4.82
CA GLY A 690 6.83 -8.52 -4.10
C GLY A 690 5.36 -8.15 -4.23
N PHE A 691 5.00 -6.97 -3.78
CA PHE A 691 3.64 -6.49 -3.92
C PHE A 691 3.60 -4.98 -4.13
N ASN A 692 2.54 -4.54 -4.79
CA ASN A 692 2.11 -3.15 -4.85
C ASN A 692 0.72 -3.07 -4.19
N ALA A 693 0.50 -2.13 -3.30
CA ALA A 693 -0.76 -1.99 -2.57
C ALA A 693 -1.32 -0.57 -2.69
N GLU A 694 -2.64 -0.50 -2.84
CA GLU A 694 -3.38 0.75 -2.77
C GLU A 694 -3.48 1.18 -1.30
N HIS A 695 -3.23 2.47 -1.03
CA HIS A 695 -3.00 2.95 0.34
C HIS A 695 -4.28 3.38 1.07
N SER A 696 -5.33 3.81 0.34
CA SER A 696 -6.57 4.30 0.95
C SER A 696 -7.38 3.20 1.65
#